data_AF-A0A1Q9F0U7-F1
#
_entry.id   AF-A0A1Q9F0U7-F1
#
_cell.length_a   1.000
_cell.length_b   1.000
_cell.length_c   1.000
_cell.angle_alpha   90.00
_cell.angle_beta   90.00
_cell.angle_gamma   90.00
#
_symmetry.space_group_name_H-M   'P 1'
#
loop_
_entity.id
_entity.type
_entity.pdbx_description
1 polymer ?
#
loop_
_entity_poly.entity_id
_entity_poly.type
_entity_poly.pdbx_seq_one_letter_code
_entity_poly.pdbx_strand_id
1 'polypeptide(L)'
;MASVHGSFCKHCRNEEQHEKFAGVSRLLAAGDKKAQALASYLAVHVKVLQEDRKAIENLPKSLREVAALYGEVGDKREQEDVMKDILEFHLANGQREEAAKVEQEIRDQVKGNKTEEPPCLLRLAAVFYSMSAMEGARTLVEEAVAGFGASGDKAGSVTALRSMAMLYLSQQKFDEALQALEKAVQGTGTEKASIQYGISQVYAAMGGKGVSSAVDALKKARAFMKEDGNKDGELEVLQIMSELMLSKQQGSDAVATGQEALAVVQATGDQSKEAAALLRLVGACLSSQNDGEALKYAEQAEAKARAADDIEKEAQASYNIAEIMLRRGDKTGSIKRSKDRRKVCKIKRQHSAGQASAMVVLGQALLAENPMSAEGMRYLQAALGLYKDSDDFVGLHSAHFALANGYFTRGDLEDGLAHAREVLSCCRRSGDKVNEELVKNNIERARQLTAQMRMSSAKRPSVENAGILLSPAGPQACHMKHSRVPGSLLDVVASGRNYWGTPRTVVDAAAEADERPPAQCVVFSTALSDNSPTQMCLELMDLVGAMAKGDVPKIPIIVQTRGVFGRLCGNMATGTMTDVAGVTLWGLLRTMRVEIPKVPILALDFAPGMTTAQIPRQLKPPGGVAETSYYNKSRWEPQLAEVPSLLRRDLKKDSVSALGAMVTDERKAKAEANTKFSRKAFSWTGPSVKMDYCWYRQEWRAVGPAEGQIIARDPMIPVRSLRQY
;
A
#
# COMPACT_ATOMS: atom_id res chain seq x y z
N MET A 1 -7.97 -20.71 -11.51
CA MET A 1 -9.14 -21.60 -11.29
C MET A 1 -10.23 -21.40 -12.34
N ALA A 2 -10.70 -20.18 -12.63
CA ALA A 2 -11.78 -19.96 -13.61
C ALA A 2 -11.45 -20.35 -15.08
N SER A 3 -10.20 -20.19 -15.56
CA SER A 3 -9.84 -20.63 -16.93
C SER A 3 -9.70 -22.15 -17.03
N VAL A 4 -9.16 -22.80 -15.98
CA VAL A 4 -9.18 -24.27 -15.82
C VAL A 4 -10.63 -24.75 -15.78
N HIS A 5 -11.50 -24.09 -15.02
CA HIS A 5 -12.93 -24.41 -15.01
C HIS A 5 -13.60 -24.23 -16.39
N GLY A 6 -13.20 -23.22 -17.18
CA GLY A 6 -13.74 -22.94 -18.51
C GLY A 6 -13.34 -23.96 -19.59
N SER A 7 -12.09 -24.41 -19.62
CA SER A 7 -11.62 -25.49 -20.51
C SER A 7 -12.26 -26.83 -20.13
N PHE A 8 -12.29 -27.15 -18.83
CA PHE A 8 -12.84 -28.41 -18.31
C PHE A 8 -14.37 -28.50 -18.43
N CYS A 9 -15.08 -27.36 -18.39
CA CYS A 9 -16.54 -27.30 -18.57
C CYS A 9 -16.97 -27.45 -20.05
N LYS A 10 -16.09 -27.14 -21.03
CA LYS A 10 -16.35 -27.37 -22.46
C LYS A 10 -16.51 -28.86 -22.80
N HIS A 11 -15.75 -29.74 -22.15
CA HIS A 11 -15.85 -31.20 -22.36
C HIS A 11 -17.10 -31.84 -21.74
N CYS A 12 -17.74 -31.18 -20.76
CA CYS A 12 -18.89 -31.72 -20.03
C CYS A 12 -20.26 -31.30 -20.61
N ARG A 13 -20.32 -30.35 -21.56
CA ARG A 13 -21.58 -29.74 -22.03
C ARG A 13 -22.28 -30.41 -23.21
N ASN A 14 -21.68 -31.42 -23.85
CA ASN A 14 -22.34 -32.11 -24.97
C ASN A 14 -23.30 -33.19 -24.45
N GLU A 15 -24.57 -33.14 -24.88
CA GLU A 15 -25.59 -34.20 -24.67
C GLU A 15 -25.10 -35.60 -25.11
N GLU A 16 -24.11 -35.64 -26.00
CA GLU A 16 -23.36 -36.83 -26.45
C GLU A 16 -22.65 -37.59 -25.29
N GLN A 17 -22.32 -36.93 -24.18
CA GLN A 17 -21.67 -37.53 -23.00
C GLN A 17 -22.64 -38.38 -22.16
N HIS A 18 -23.95 -38.08 -22.17
CA HIS A 18 -24.95 -38.90 -21.48
C HIS A 18 -25.16 -40.26 -22.16
N GLU A 19 -25.06 -40.33 -23.49
CA GLU A 19 -25.02 -41.60 -24.24
C GLU A 19 -23.72 -42.37 -23.99
N LYS A 20 -22.58 -41.67 -23.89
CA LYS A 20 -21.29 -42.29 -23.47
C LYS A 20 -21.39 -42.87 -22.06
N PHE A 21 -22.11 -42.25 -21.12
CA PHE A 21 -22.32 -42.76 -19.76
C PHE A 21 -23.04 -44.12 -19.74
N ALA A 22 -24.08 -44.29 -20.55
CA ALA A 22 -24.79 -45.57 -20.68
C ALA A 22 -23.96 -46.66 -21.38
N GLY A 23 -23.09 -46.26 -22.31
CA GLY A 23 -22.12 -47.16 -22.97
C GLY A 23 -20.99 -47.61 -22.05
N VAL A 24 -20.47 -46.70 -21.22
CA VAL A 24 -19.36 -46.96 -20.27
C VAL A 24 -19.76 -48.00 -19.22
N SER A 25 -20.96 -47.96 -18.66
CA SER A 25 -21.43 -48.99 -17.71
C SER A 25 -21.57 -50.38 -18.33
N ARG A 26 -21.94 -50.50 -19.62
CA ARG A 26 -22.00 -51.78 -20.33
C ARG A 26 -20.61 -52.32 -20.70
N LEU A 27 -19.70 -51.44 -21.10
CA LEU A 27 -18.32 -51.80 -21.48
C LEU A 27 -17.44 -52.12 -20.26
N LEU A 28 -17.68 -51.48 -19.10
CA LEU A 28 -17.09 -51.83 -17.81
C LEU A 28 -17.50 -53.25 -17.37
N ALA A 29 -18.76 -53.63 -17.60
CA ALA A 29 -19.23 -54.99 -17.35
C ALA A 29 -18.62 -56.04 -18.30
N ALA A 30 -18.11 -55.60 -19.46
CA ALA A 30 -17.43 -56.44 -20.45
C ALA A 30 -15.89 -56.49 -20.28
N GLY A 31 -15.32 -55.76 -19.31
CA GLY A 31 -13.88 -55.76 -19.05
C GLY A 31 -13.04 -54.97 -20.05
N ASP A 32 -13.63 -54.03 -20.79
CA ASP A 32 -12.91 -53.21 -21.77
C ASP A 32 -12.03 -52.15 -21.09
N LYS A 33 -10.71 -52.26 -21.28
CA LYS A 33 -9.71 -51.33 -20.75
C LYS A 33 -9.92 -49.88 -21.24
N LYS A 34 -10.48 -49.67 -22.44
CA LYS A 34 -10.77 -48.33 -22.96
C LYS A 34 -11.91 -47.67 -22.18
N ALA A 35 -12.94 -48.44 -21.83
CA ALA A 35 -14.03 -47.95 -20.98
C ALA A 35 -13.58 -47.70 -19.54
N GLN A 36 -12.61 -48.48 -19.04
CA GLN A 36 -11.98 -48.24 -17.74
C GLN A 36 -11.17 -46.93 -17.71
N ALA A 37 -10.44 -46.62 -18.78
CA ALA A 37 -9.71 -45.35 -18.92
C ALA A 37 -10.67 -44.16 -18.95
N LEU A 38 -11.73 -44.23 -19.75
CA LEU A 38 -12.76 -43.18 -19.85
C LEU A 38 -13.52 -42.98 -18.53
N ALA A 39 -13.87 -44.05 -17.83
CA ALA A 39 -14.51 -43.98 -16.52
C ALA A 39 -13.61 -43.31 -15.47
N SER A 40 -12.32 -43.64 -15.48
CA SER A 40 -11.33 -43.03 -14.59
C SER A 40 -11.16 -41.54 -14.89
N TYR A 41 -11.11 -41.15 -16.17
CA TYR A 41 -11.03 -39.77 -16.60
C TYR A 41 -12.23 -38.92 -16.16
N LEU A 42 -13.45 -39.46 -16.31
CA LEU A 42 -14.69 -38.82 -15.86
C LEU A 42 -14.76 -38.71 -14.33
N ALA A 43 -14.32 -39.73 -13.59
CA ALA A 43 -14.30 -39.69 -12.13
C ALA A 43 -13.39 -38.58 -11.59
N VAL A 44 -12.27 -38.32 -12.26
CA VAL A 44 -11.38 -37.20 -11.96
C VAL A 44 -12.09 -35.86 -12.19
N HIS A 45 -12.78 -35.72 -13.33
CA HIS A 45 -13.53 -34.50 -13.68
C HIS A 45 -14.65 -34.18 -12.68
N VAL A 46 -15.42 -35.18 -12.26
CA VAL A 46 -16.49 -35.00 -11.26
C VAL A 46 -15.96 -34.48 -9.93
N LYS A 47 -14.81 -34.98 -9.46
CA LYS A 47 -14.19 -34.50 -8.22
C LYS A 47 -13.70 -33.05 -8.32
N VAL A 48 -13.21 -32.63 -9.49
CA VAL A 48 -12.81 -31.23 -9.76
C VAL A 48 -14.04 -30.31 -9.78
N LEU A 49 -15.16 -30.75 -10.38
CA LEU A 49 -16.42 -29.99 -10.39
C LEU A 49 -17.05 -29.84 -8.99
N GLN A 50 -16.77 -30.78 -8.08
CA GLN A 50 -17.21 -30.71 -6.68
C GLN A 50 -16.31 -29.82 -5.80
N GLU A 51 -15.33 -29.12 -6.40
CA GLU A 51 -14.37 -28.25 -5.71
C GLU A 51 -13.58 -28.97 -4.59
N ASP A 52 -13.37 -30.29 -4.72
CA ASP A 52 -12.56 -31.03 -3.76
C ASP A 52 -11.09 -30.61 -3.88
N ARG A 53 -10.64 -29.83 -2.90
CA ARG A 53 -9.28 -29.30 -2.81
C ARG A 53 -8.21 -30.39 -2.94
N LYS A 54 -8.41 -31.57 -2.35
CA LYS A 54 -7.42 -32.66 -2.42
C LYS A 54 -7.39 -33.30 -3.81
N ALA A 55 -8.51 -33.33 -4.51
CA ALA A 55 -8.58 -33.83 -5.88
C ALA A 55 -7.90 -32.86 -6.85
N ILE A 56 -8.10 -31.55 -6.66
CA ILE A 56 -7.44 -30.51 -7.46
C ILE A 56 -5.91 -30.54 -7.23
N GLU A 57 -5.45 -30.68 -5.98
CA GLU A 57 -4.01 -30.78 -5.67
C GLU A 57 -3.35 -32.03 -6.28
N ASN A 58 -4.07 -33.16 -6.37
CA ASN A 58 -3.55 -34.41 -6.92
C ASN A 58 -3.89 -34.61 -8.41
N LEU A 59 -4.50 -33.63 -9.07
CA LEU A 59 -5.01 -33.76 -10.44
C LEU A 59 -3.96 -34.27 -11.45
N PRO A 60 -2.71 -33.76 -11.48
CA PRO A 60 -1.70 -34.26 -12.41
C PRO A 60 -1.38 -35.74 -12.24
N LYS A 61 -1.38 -36.24 -10.99
CA LYS A 61 -1.09 -37.65 -10.71
C LYS A 61 -2.22 -38.54 -11.23
N SER A 62 -3.47 -38.17 -10.92
CA SER A 62 -4.63 -38.92 -11.38
C SER A 62 -4.79 -38.90 -12.89
N LEU A 63 -4.50 -37.77 -13.56
CA LEU A 63 -4.50 -37.71 -15.03
C LEU A 63 -3.36 -38.52 -15.64
N ARG A 64 -2.17 -38.60 -15.01
CA ARG A 64 -1.08 -39.48 -15.49
C ARG A 64 -1.46 -40.97 -15.44
N GLU A 65 -2.20 -41.38 -14.42
CA GLU A 65 -2.74 -42.76 -14.35
C GLU A 65 -3.71 -43.02 -15.51
N VAL A 66 -4.57 -42.05 -15.84
CA VAL A 66 -5.48 -42.15 -17.00
C VAL A 66 -4.70 -42.18 -18.32
N ALA A 67 -3.69 -41.33 -18.48
CA ALA A 67 -2.83 -41.32 -19.67
C ALA A 67 -2.09 -42.67 -19.85
N ALA A 68 -1.64 -43.29 -18.76
CA ALA A 68 -1.04 -44.62 -18.79
C ALA A 68 -2.05 -45.69 -19.25
N LEU A 69 -3.30 -45.62 -18.81
CA LEU A 69 -4.37 -46.53 -19.26
C LEU A 69 -4.66 -46.37 -20.77
N TYR A 70 -4.76 -45.14 -21.28
CA TYR A 70 -4.91 -44.92 -22.72
C TYR A 70 -3.68 -45.39 -23.52
N GLY A 71 -2.48 -45.24 -22.95
CA GLY A 71 -1.24 -45.80 -23.51
C GLY A 71 -1.25 -47.33 -23.60
N GLU A 72 -1.73 -48.04 -22.57
CA GLU A 72 -1.90 -49.50 -22.60
C GLU A 72 -2.90 -49.98 -23.65
N VAL A 73 -3.94 -49.18 -23.90
CA VAL A 73 -4.96 -49.44 -24.92
C VAL A 73 -4.45 -49.11 -26.34
N GLY A 74 -3.35 -48.36 -26.44
CA GLY A 74 -2.81 -47.88 -27.72
C GLY A 74 -3.58 -46.70 -28.31
N ASP A 75 -4.45 -46.06 -27.53
CA ASP A 75 -5.22 -44.88 -27.97
C ASP A 75 -4.39 -43.60 -27.77
N LYS A 76 -3.46 -43.37 -28.69
CA LYS A 76 -2.52 -42.25 -28.63
C LYS A 76 -3.19 -40.88 -28.64
N ARG A 77 -4.37 -40.77 -29.27
CA ARG A 77 -5.09 -39.49 -29.39
C ARG A 77 -5.67 -39.07 -28.04
N GLU A 78 -6.41 -39.97 -27.39
CA GLU A 78 -6.96 -39.73 -26.05
C GLU A 78 -5.84 -39.60 -25.01
N GLN A 79 -4.74 -40.34 -25.17
CA GLN A 79 -3.54 -40.16 -24.34
C GLN A 79 -2.95 -38.75 -24.46
N GLU A 80 -2.80 -38.22 -25.69
CA GLU A 80 -2.32 -36.85 -25.92
C GLU A 80 -3.26 -35.81 -25.29
N ASP A 81 -4.58 -35.98 -25.44
CA ASP A 81 -5.56 -35.04 -24.89
C ASP A 81 -5.55 -35.01 -23.36
N VAL A 82 -5.41 -36.16 -22.69
CA VAL A 82 -5.21 -36.22 -21.23
C VAL A 82 -3.89 -35.56 -20.81
N MET A 83 -2.82 -35.72 -21.60
CA MET A 83 -1.53 -35.06 -21.34
C MET A 83 -1.61 -33.54 -21.53
N LYS A 84 -2.42 -33.05 -22.49
CA LYS A 84 -2.71 -31.61 -22.65
C LYS A 84 -3.44 -31.03 -21.43
N ASP A 85 -4.34 -31.78 -20.80
CA ASP A 85 -4.99 -31.32 -19.57
C ASP A 85 -4.00 -31.16 -18.40
N ILE A 86 -3.03 -32.07 -18.29
CA ILE A 86 -1.94 -31.97 -17.31
C ILE A 86 -1.09 -30.72 -17.58
N LEU A 87 -0.77 -30.46 -18.86
CA LEU A 87 -0.07 -29.26 -19.28
C LEU A 87 -0.85 -27.99 -18.90
N GLU A 88 -2.14 -27.91 -19.25
CA GLU A 88 -3.01 -26.77 -18.92
C GLU A 88 -3.07 -26.52 -17.41
N PHE A 89 -3.14 -27.59 -16.61
CA PHE A 89 -3.10 -27.48 -15.15
C PHE A 89 -1.79 -26.87 -14.65
N HIS A 90 -0.64 -27.34 -15.13
CA HIS A 90 0.66 -26.80 -14.73
C HIS A 90 0.83 -25.34 -15.17
N LEU A 91 0.41 -25.00 -16.40
CA LEU A 91 0.43 -23.63 -16.90
C LEU A 91 -0.46 -22.69 -16.08
N ALA A 92 -1.67 -23.13 -15.74
CA ALA A 92 -2.61 -22.35 -14.92
C ALA A 92 -2.11 -22.10 -13.49
N ASN A 93 -1.29 -23.01 -12.96
CA ASN A 93 -0.66 -22.89 -11.64
C ASN A 93 0.73 -22.22 -11.69
N GLY A 94 1.17 -21.76 -12.88
CA GLY A 94 2.49 -21.12 -13.06
C GLY A 94 3.68 -22.06 -12.96
N GLN A 95 3.46 -23.38 -12.94
CA GLN A 95 4.49 -24.43 -12.86
C GLN A 95 5.09 -24.72 -14.25
N ARG A 96 5.79 -23.73 -14.81
CA ARG A 96 6.26 -23.76 -16.22
C ARG A 96 7.29 -24.85 -16.52
N GLU A 97 8.12 -25.22 -15.55
CA GLU A 97 9.11 -26.29 -15.72
C GLU A 97 8.44 -27.67 -15.84
N GLU A 98 7.41 -27.94 -15.04
CA GLU A 98 6.64 -29.20 -15.14
C GLU A 98 5.83 -29.24 -16.43
N ALA A 99 5.24 -28.10 -16.83
CA ALA A 99 4.59 -27.97 -18.14
C ALA A 99 5.56 -28.29 -19.30
N ALA A 100 6.80 -27.82 -19.24
CA ALA A 100 7.81 -28.10 -20.27
C ALA A 100 8.17 -29.59 -20.34
N LYS A 101 8.23 -30.29 -19.20
CA LYS A 101 8.48 -31.74 -19.16
C LYS A 101 7.33 -32.51 -19.81
N VAL A 102 6.09 -32.17 -19.48
CA VAL A 102 4.89 -32.82 -20.05
C VAL A 102 4.83 -32.63 -21.56
N GLU A 103 5.13 -31.43 -22.07
CA GLU A 103 5.12 -31.19 -23.53
C GLU A 103 6.31 -31.88 -24.23
N GLN A 104 7.46 -32.04 -23.58
CA GLN A 104 8.56 -32.87 -24.12
C GLN A 104 8.18 -34.35 -24.19
N GLU A 105 7.47 -34.87 -23.18
CA GLU A 105 6.95 -36.25 -23.21
C GLU A 105 5.97 -36.45 -24.38
N ILE A 106 5.10 -35.47 -24.65
CA ILE A 106 4.22 -35.48 -25.83
C ILE A 106 5.06 -35.46 -27.12
N ARG A 107 6.06 -34.58 -27.20
CA ARG A 107 6.95 -34.47 -28.37
C ARG A 107 7.63 -35.81 -28.68
N ASP A 108 8.14 -36.50 -27.68
CA ASP A 108 8.82 -37.79 -27.85
C ASP A 108 7.89 -38.87 -28.45
N GLN A 109 6.58 -38.78 -28.20
CA GLN A 109 5.58 -39.70 -28.78
C GLN A 109 5.24 -39.39 -30.24
N VAL A 110 5.27 -38.11 -30.63
CA VAL A 110 4.90 -37.65 -31.99
C VAL A 110 6.11 -37.37 -32.88
N LYS A 111 7.33 -37.55 -32.38
CA LYS A 111 8.58 -37.26 -33.09
C LYS A 111 8.66 -37.99 -34.44
N GLY A 112 8.91 -37.24 -35.51
CA GLY A 112 8.94 -37.74 -36.88
C GLY A 112 7.58 -37.75 -37.58
N ASN A 113 6.47 -37.48 -36.88
CA ASN A 113 5.16 -37.34 -37.49
C ASN A 113 5.01 -35.93 -38.09
N LYS A 114 4.98 -35.85 -39.43
CA LYS A 114 4.91 -34.59 -40.18
C LYS A 114 3.67 -33.73 -39.89
N THR A 115 2.58 -34.31 -39.37
CA THR A 115 1.35 -33.57 -39.07
C THR A 115 1.19 -33.22 -37.60
N GLU A 116 1.69 -34.06 -36.69
CA GLU A 116 1.49 -33.91 -35.24
C GLU A 116 2.68 -33.25 -34.52
N GLU A 117 3.90 -33.42 -35.04
CA GLU A 117 5.10 -32.84 -34.44
C GLU A 117 5.13 -31.30 -34.51
N PRO A 118 4.83 -30.64 -35.66
CA PRO A 118 4.93 -29.18 -35.75
C PRO A 118 3.99 -28.41 -34.79
N PRO A 119 2.72 -28.81 -34.59
CA PRO A 119 1.87 -28.23 -33.54
C PRO A 119 2.43 -28.39 -32.12
N CYS A 120 3.02 -29.55 -31.80
CA CYS A 120 3.64 -29.80 -30.50
C CYS A 120 4.87 -28.89 -30.28
N LEU A 121 5.70 -28.71 -31.32
CA LEU A 121 6.83 -27.78 -31.27
C LEU A 121 6.40 -26.34 -30.98
N LEU A 122 5.29 -25.87 -31.56
CA LEU A 122 4.75 -24.53 -31.26
C LEU A 122 4.26 -24.39 -29.81
N ARG A 123 3.59 -25.43 -29.26
CA ARG A 123 3.17 -25.42 -27.86
C ARG A 123 4.38 -25.41 -26.92
N LEU A 124 5.38 -26.24 -27.18
CA LEU A 124 6.63 -26.27 -26.41
C LEU A 124 7.36 -24.93 -26.46
N ALA A 125 7.42 -24.30 -27.64
CA ALA A 125 7.98 -22.97 -27.80
C ALA A 125 7.24 -21.92 -26.95
N ALA A 126 5.91 -22.00 -26.86
CA ALA A 126 5.11 -21.12 -26.00
C ALA A 126 5.43 -21.32 -24.51
N VAL A 127 5.67 -22.56 -24.07
CA VAL A 127 6.12 -22.84 -22.69
C VAL A 127 7.51 -22.25 -22.45
N PHE A 128 8.46 -22.44 -23.37
CA PHE A 128 9.82 -21.88 -23.28
C PHE A 128 9.81 -20.35 -23.27
N TYR A 129 8.95 -19.74 -24.09
CA TYR A 129 8.72 -18.30 -24.08
C TYR A 129 8.23 -17.80 -22.71
N SER A 130 7.30 -18.52 -22.09
CA SER A 130 6.80 -18.18 -20.74
C SER A 130 7.86 -18.30 -19.64
N MET A 131 8.91 -19.11 -19.86
CA MET A 131 10.09 -19.23 -19.00
C MET A 131 11.19 -18.19 -19.31
N SER A 132 10.96 -17.30 -20.28
CA SER A 132 11.98 -16.38 -20.82
C SER A 132 13.18 -17.08 -21.49
N ALA A 133 13.06 -18.36 -21.85
CA ALA A 133 14.07 -19.14 -22.55
C ALA A 133 13.99 -18.87 -24.07
N MET A 134 14.32 -17.64 -24.47
CA MET A 134 14.05 -17.12 -25.82
C MET A 134 14.74 -17.87 -26.96
N GLU A 135 16.00 -18.30 -26.77
CA GLU A 135 16.72 -19.05 -27.81
C GLU A 135 16.12 -20.44 -28.03
N GLY A 136 15.74 -21.14 -26.95
CA GLY A 136 15.06 -22.44 -27.07
C GLY A 136 13.68 -22.31 -27.70
N ALA A 137 12.93 -21.25 -27.39
CA ALA A 137 11.66 -20.98 -28.06
C ALA A 137 11.84 -20.71 -29.55
N ARG A 138 12.88 -19.95 -29.94
CA ARG A 138 13.19 -19.67 -31.35
C ARG A 138 13.49 -20.95 -32.12
N THR A 139 14.40 -21.78 -31.63
CA THR A 139 14.79 -23.01 -32.35
C THR A 139 13.59 -23.92 -32.58
N LEU A 140 12.71 -24.04 -31.58
CA LEU A 140 11.49 -24.82 -31.69
C LEU A 140 10.49 -24.25 -32.71
N VAL A 141 10.35 -22.92 -32.80
CA VAL A 141 9.50 -22.29 -33.84
C VAL A 141 10.12 -22.45 -35.22
N GLU A 142 11.46 -22.36 -35.37
CA GLU A 142 12.14 -22.61 -36.64
C GLU A 142 11.93 -24.05 -37.13
N GLU A 143 12.06 -25.02 -36.24
CA GLU A 143 11.73 -26.43 -36.51
C GLU A 143 10.26 -26.60 -36.92
N ALA A 144 9.33 -25.92 -36.24
CA ALA A 144 7.91 -25.96 -36.58
C ALA A 144 7.61 -25.34 -37.96
N VAL A 145 8.21 -24.19 -38.29
CA VAL A 145 8.07 -23.55 -39.61
C VAL A 145 8.55 -24.49 -40.71
N ALA A 146 9.70 -25.14 -40.52
CA ALA A 146 10.22 -26.13 -41.47
C ALA A 146 9.30 -27.35 -41.59
N GLY A 147 8.76 -27.84 -40.46
CA GLY A 147 7.82 -28.96 -40.42
C GLY A 147 6.51 -28.67 -41.16
N PHE A 148 5.88 -27.52 -40.89
CA PHE A 148 4.67 -27.11 -41.61
C PHE A 148 4.94 -26.90 -43.10
N GLY A 149 6.08 -26.32 -43.46
CA GLY A 149 6.50 -26.18 -44.87
C GLY A 149 6.65 -27.53 -45.58
N ALA A 150 7.23 -28.53 -44.90
CA ALA A 150 7.38 -29.88 -45.44
C ALA A 150 6.05 -30.68 -45.53
N SER A 151 5.09 -30.37 -44.66
CA SER A 151 3.74 -30.98 -44.66
C SER A 151 2.78 -30.36 -45.68
N GLY A 152 3.06 -29.14 -46.15
CA GLY A 152 2.17 -28.35 -47.01
C GLY A 152 1.00 -27.69 -46.27
N ASP A 153 0.96 -27.76 -44.93
CA ASP A 153 -0.07 -27.11 -44.12
C ASP A 153 0.15 -25.58 -44.06
N LYS A 154 -0.64 -24.87 -44.89
CA LYS A 154 -0.60 -23.41 -44.97
C LYS A 154 -1.09 -22.73 -43.70
N ALA A 155 -2.13 -23.26 -43.04
CA ALA A 155 -2.70 -22.69 -41.83
C ALA A 155 -1.74 -22.83 -40.65
N GLY A 156 -1.10 -24.00 -40.53
CA GLY A 156 -0.01 -24.25 -39.58
C GLY A 156 1.20 -23.35 -39.82
N SER A 157 1.58 -23.14 -41.10
CA SER A 157 2.67 -22.23 -41.47
C SER A 157 2.40 -20.77 -41.05
N VAL A 158 1.18 -20.26 -41.26
CA VAL A 158 0.76 -18.93 -40.77
C VAL A 158 0.89 -18.83 -39.25
N THR A 159 0.45 -19.88 -38.54
CA THR A 159 0.51 -19.93 -37.06
C THR A 159 1.95 -19.92 -36.55
N ALA A 160 2.84 -20.66 -37.21
CA ALA A 160 4.25 -20.73 -36.86
C ALA A 160 4.98 -19.41 -37.14
N LEU A 161 4.74 -18.78 -38.30
CA LEU A 161 5.32 -17.49 -38.66
C LEU A 161 4.84 -16.36 -37.74
N ARG A 162 3.58 -16.39 -37.30
CA ARG A 162 3.06 -15.45 -36.29
C ARG A 162 3.75 -15.66 -34.94
N SER A 163 3.97 -16.90 -34.54
CA SER A 163 4.70 -17.22 -33.31
C SER A 163 6.14 -16.73 -33.38
N MET A 164 6.79 -16.85 -34.56
CA MET A 164 8.12 -16.29 -34.81
C MET A 164 8.13 -14.76 -34.68
N ALA A 165 7.13 -14.10 -35.26
CA ALA A 165 7.00 -12.65 -35.15
C ALA A 165 6.82 -12.18 -33.70
N MET A 166 6.06 -12.91 -32.87
CA MET A 166 5.93 -12.62 -31.44
C MET A 166 7.26 -12.78 -30.69
N LEU A 167 8.08 -13.78 -31.05
CA LEU A 167 9.42 -13.93 -30.48
C LEU A 167 10.32 -12.75 -30.85
N TYR A 168 10.35 -12.34 -32.12
CA TYR A 168 11.10 -11.17 -32.55
C TYR A 168 10.60 -9.87 -31.89
N LEU A 169 9.29 -9.72 -31.76
CA LEU A 169 8.67 -8.59 -31.07
C LEU A 169 9.12 -8.48 -29.61
N SER A 170 9.19 -9.61 -28.89
CA SER A 170 9.69 -9.64 -27.51
C SER A 170 11.15 -9.24 -27.36
N GLN A 171 11.94 -9.41 -28.44
CA GLN A 171 13.34 -9.01 -28.51
C GLN A 171 13.52 -7.60 -29.12
N GLN A 172 12.43 -6.88 -29.40
CA GLN A 172 12.43 -5.57 -30.06
C GLN A 172 13.04 -5.60 -31.48
N LYS A 173 13.02 -6.77 -32.13
CA LYS A 173 13.46 -6.98 -33.53
C LYS A 173 12.29 -6.75 -34.48
N PHE A 174 11.89 -5.48 -34.63
CA PHE A 174 10.64 -5.12 -35.31
C PHE A 174 10.66 -5.46 -36.80
N ASP A 175 11.78 -5.25 -37.49
CA ASP A 175 11.90 -5.51 -38.94
C ASP A 175 11.79 -7.00 -39.24
N GLU A 176 12.45 -7.85 -38.44
CA GLU A 176 12.36 -9.31 -38.58
C GLU A 176 10.96 -9.84 -38.25
N ALA A 177 10.28 -9.22 -37.27
CA ALA A 177 8.89 -9.55 -36.95
C ALA A 177 7.95 -9.23 -38.12
N LEU A 178 8.11 -8.06 -38.75
CA LEU A 178 7.33 -7.68 -39.95
C LEU A 178 7.61 -8.62 -41.12
N GLN A 179 8.88 -8.95 -41.40
CA GLN A 179 9.23 -9.88 -42.47
C GLN A 179 8.63 -11.28 -42.25
N ALA A 180 8.60 -11.77 -41.01
CA ALA A 180 7.97 -13.05 -40.69
C ALA A 180 6.45 -13.03 -40.97
N LEU A 181 5.77 -11.93 -40.62
CA LEU A 181 4.33 -11.76 -40.87
C LEU A 181 4.01 -11.56 -42.35
N GLU A 182 4.84 -10.83 -43.10
CA GLU A 182 4.69 -10.64 -44.54
C GLU A 182 4.82 -11.96 -45.31
N LYS A 183 5.71 -12.86 -44.87
CA LYS A 183 5.82 -14.21 -45.44
C LYS A 183 4.57 -15.06 -45.20
N ALA A 184 3.76 -14.75 -44.17
CA ALA A 184 2.55 -15.49 -43.84
C ALA A 184 1.33 -15.11 -44.71
N VAL A 185 1.40 -14.08 -45.57
CA VAL A 185 0.25 -13.46 -46.27
C VAL A 185 -0.53 -14.41 -47.22
N GLN A 186 -0.07 -15.63 -47.46
CA GLN A 186 -0.67 -16.59 -48.40
C GLN A 186 -1.95 -17.32 -47.91
N GLY A 187 -2.61 -16.84 -46.85
CA GLY A 187 -3.80 -17.45 -46.25
C GLY A 187 -5.17 -17.01 -46.82
N THR A 188 -6.24 -17.56 -46.24
CA THR A 188 -7.66 -17.18 -46.40
C THR A 188 -8.01 -15.90 -45.62
N GLY A 189 -9.20 -15.32 -45.81
CA GLY A 189 -9.56 -14.00 -45.25
C GLY A 189 -9.30 -13.86 -43.73
N THR A 190 -9.76 -14.82 -42.92
CA THR A 190 -9.52 -14.84 -41.46
C THR A 190 -8.04 -14.94 -41.09
N GLU A 191 -7.25 -15.70 -41.87
CA GLU A 191 -5.81 -15.84 -41.65
C GLU A 191 -5.10 -14.53 -41.99
N LYS A 192 -5.49 -13.87 -43.11
CA LYS A 192 -5.01 -12.54 -43.49
C LYS A 192 -5.35 -11.48 -42.44
N ALA A 193 -6.55 -11.53 -41.88
CA ALA A 193 -6.95 -10.66 -40.78
C ALA A 193 -6.08 -10.86 -39.53
N SER A 194 -5.82 -12.12 -39.15
CA SER A 194 -4.93 -12.46 -38.03
C SER A 194 -3.49 -11.98 -38.25
N ILE A 195 -2.99 -12.05 -39.50
CA ILE A 195 -1.66 -11.52 -39.86
C ILE A 195 -1.63 -9.99 -39.74
N GLN A 196 -2.64 -9.31 -40.28
CA GLN A 196 -2.75 -7.85 -40.16
C GLN A 196 -2.86 -7.40 -38.69
N TYR A 197 -3.55 -8.19 -37.86
CA TYR A 197 -3.54 -7.99 -36.41
C TYR A 197 -2.13 -8.14 -35.80
N GLY A 198 -1.38 -9.18 -36.19
CA GLY A 198 0.03 -9.32 -35.81
C GLY A 198 0.88 -8.12 -36.22
N ILE A 199 0.71 -7.62 -37.45
CA ILE A 199 1.43 -6.44 -37.97
C ILE A 199 1.09 -5.21 -37.12
N SER A 200 -0.19 -5.05 -36.75
CA SER A 200 -0.62 -3.94 -35.90
C SER A 200 0.06 -3.96 -34.52
N GLN A 201 0.27 -5.14 -33.93
CA GLN A 201 0.97 -5.27 -32.64
C GLN A 201 2.43 -4.87 -32.75
N VAL A 202 3.11 -5.27 -33.84
CA VAL A 202 4.50 -4.87 -34.10
C VAL A 202 4.62 -3.35 -34.22
N TYR A 203 3.76 -2.73 -35.04
CA TYR A 203 3.74 -1.29 -35.19
C TYR A 203 3.35 -0.54 -33.91
N ALA A 204 2.41 -1.07 -33.11
CA ALA A 204 2.06 -0.49 -31.82
C ALA A 204 3.24 -0.50 -30.85
N ALA A 205 4.02 -1.59 -30.83
CA ALA A 205 5.20 -1.73 -29.96
C ALA A 205 6.37 -0.81 -30.37
N MET A 206 6.49 -0.43 -31.64
CA MET A 206 7.48 0.57 -32.10
C MET A 206 7.21 1.97 -31.52
N GLY A 207 6.02 2.24 -30.99
CA GLY A 207 5.65 3.52 -30.37
C GLY A 207 5.60 4.68 -31.37
N GLY A 208 5.41 5.91 -30.87
CA GLY A 208 5.47 7.17 -31.63
C GLY A 208 4.78 7.16 -33.01
N LYS A 209 5.55 6.89 -34.06
CA LYS A 209 5.15 6.88 -35.48
C LYS A 209 4.47 5.58 -35.96
N GLY A 210 4.54 4.49 -35.18
CA GLY A 210 3.95 3.21 -35.54
C GLY A 210 2.44 3.13 -35.33
N VAL A 211 1.83 4.01 -34.53
CA VAL A 211 0.39 3.90 -34.23
C VAL A 211 -0.49 4.13 -35.44
N SER A 212 -0.15 5.06 -36.34
CA SER A 212 -0.89 5.23 -37.59
C SER A 212 -0.83 3.97 -38.45
N SER A 213 0.36 3.37 -38.58
CA SER A 213 0.56 2.12 -39.32
C SER A 213 -0.16 0.93 -38.67
N ALA A 214 -0.24 0.91 -37.34
CA ALA A 214 -0.99 -0.10 -36.60
C ALA A 214 -2.52 0.04 -36.85
N VAL A 215 -3.04 1.27 -36.82
CA VAL A 215 -4.44 1.55 -37.18
C VAL A 215 -4.73 1.17 -38.63
N ASP A 216 -3.82 1.44 -39.57
CA ASP A 216 -3.99 1.05 -40.97
C ASP A 216 -3.97 -0.47 -41.17
N ALA A 217 -3.12 -1.19 -40.43
CA ALA A 217 -3.12 -2.65 -40.41
C ALA A 217 -4.45 -3.20 -39.84
N LEU A 218 -4.96 -2.62 -38.74
CA LEU A 218 -6.26 -3.00 -38.18
C LEU A 218 -7.43 -2.70 -39.14
N LYS A 219 -7.40 -1.60 -39.88
CA LYS A 219 -8.39 -1.32 -40.94
C LYS A 219 -8.38 -2.40 -42.03
N LYS A 220 -7.20 -2.88 -42.44
CA LYS A 220 -7.08 -4.02 -43.37
C LYS A 220 -7.62 -5.31 -42.76
N ALA A 221 -7.29 -5.59 -41.49
CA ALA A 221 -7.81 -6.77 -40.79
C ALA A 221 -9.35 -6.76 -40.74
N ARG A 222 -9.94 -5.60 -40.45
CA ARG A 222 -11.39 -5.40 -40.45
C ARG A 222 -12.02 -5.64 -41.82
N ALA A 223 -11.39 -5.16 -42.89
CA ALA A 223 -11.88 -5.37 -44.26
C ALA A 223 -12.00 -6.86 -44.58
N PHE A 224 -10.98 -7.66 -44.24
CA PHE A 224 -11.03 -9.11 -44.40
C PHE A 224 -12.12 -9.77 -43.53
N MET A 225 -12.26 -9.38 -42.27
CA MET A 225 -13.33 -9.90 -41.40
C MET A 225 -14.73 -9.58 -41.92
N LYS A 226 -14.90 -8.40 -42.53
CA LYS A 226 -16.15 -7.97 -43.15
C LYS A 226 -16.45 -8.73 -44.44
N GLU A 227 -15.44 -8.96 -45.29
CA GLU A 227 -15.55 -9.78 -46.49
C GLU A 227 -15.97 -11.23 -46.17
N ASP A 228 -15.41 -11.79 -45.09
CA ASP A 228 -15.75 -13.14 -44.60
C ASP A 228 -17.09 -13.20 -43.84
N GLY A 229 -17.77 -12.07 -43.64
CA GLY A 229 -19.02 -12.00 -42.87
C GLY A 229 -18.86 -12.26 -41.36
N ASN A 230 -17.62 -12.27 -40.85
CA ASN A 230 -17.31 -12.52 -39.46
C ASN A 230 -17.52 -11.26 -38.60
N LYS A 231 -18.77 -11.03 -38.18
CA LYS A 231 -19.16 -9.88 -37.36
C LYS A 231 -18.45 -9.83 -35.99
N ASP A 232 -18.22 -10.99 -35.37
CA ASP A 232 -17.53 -11.06 -34.08
C ASP A 232 -16.04 -10.67 -34.22
N GLY A 233 -15.39 -11.11 -35.31
CA GLY A 233 -14.04 -10.67 -35.66
C GLY A 233 -13.96 -9.19 -36.04
N GLU A 234 -14.96 -8.65 -36.75
CA GLU A 234 -15.05 -7.21 -37.04
C GLU A 234 -15.12 -6.40 -35.74
N LEU A 235 -15.95 -6.84 -34.79
CA LEU A 235 -16.10 -6.21 -33.48
C LEU A 235 -14.80 -6.22 -32.66
N GLU A 236 -14.10 -7.36 -32.63
CA GLU A 236 -12.82 -7.48 -31.92
C GLU A 236 -11.77 -6.50 -32.46
N VAL A 237 -11.64 -6.41 -33.79
CA VAL A 237 -10.72 -5.47 -34.44
C VAL A 237 -11.06 -4.02 -34.11
N LEU A 238 -12.35 -3.65 -34.12
CA LEU A 238 -12.80 -2.30 -33.77
C LEU A 238 -12.51 -1.95 -32.29
N GLN A 239 -12.62 -2.93 -31.38
CA GLN A 239 -12.26 -2.72 -29.98
C GLN A 239 -10.77 -2.42 -29.81
N ILE A 240 -9.90 -3.22 -30.45
CA ILE A 240 -8.46 -3.02 -30.42
C ILE A 240 -8.08 -1.64 -31.01
N MET A 241 -8.72 -1.24 -32.13
CA MET A 241 -8.51 0.08 -32.72
C MET A 241 -8.87 1.21 -31.74
N SER A 242 -10.03 1.11 -31.08
CA SER A 242 -10.47 2.09 -30.08
C SER A 242 -9.48 2.19 -28.92
N GLU A 243 -9.00 1.07 -28.38
CA GLU A 243 -8.03 1.04 -27.27
C GLU A 243 -6.70 1.69 -27.68
N LEU A 244 -6.23 1.39 -28.89
CA LEU A 244 -5.00 1.97 -29.43
C LEU A 244 -5.13 3.50 -29.58
N MET A 245 -6.26 4.01 -30.05
CA MET A 245 -6.54 5.45 -30.16
C MET A 245 -6.62 6.13 -28.79
N LEU A 246 -7.23 5.48 -27.79
CA LEU A 246 -7.29 6.00 -26.42
C LEU A 246 -5.89 6.12 -25.80
N SER A 247 -4.98 5.18 -26.07
CA SER A 247 -3.60 5.22 -25.59
C SER A 247 -2.81 6.45 -26.08
N LYS A 248 -3.25 7.08 -27.18
CA LYS A 248 -2.66 8.29 -27.76
C LYS A 248 -3.43 9.57 -27.48
N GLN A 249 -4.40 9.53 -26.56
CA GLN A 249 -5.29 10.67 -26.27
C GLN A 249 -6.08 11.16 -27.51
N GLN A 250 -6.24 10.31 -28.53
CA GLN A 250 -7.10 10.57 -29.68
C GLN A 250 -8.54 10.16 -29.36
N GLY A 251 -9.13 10.83 -28.37
CA GLY A 251 -10.43 10.47 -27.82
C GLY A 251 -11.57 10.55 -28.86
N SER A 252 -11.56 11.56 -29.75
CA SER A 252 -12.58 11.73 -30.78
C SER A 252 -12.63 10.56 -31.77
N ASP A 253 -11.46 10.08 -32.19
CA ASP A 253 -11.35 8.97 -33.16
C ASP A 253 -11.76 7.65 -32.49
N ALA A 254 -11.47 7.49 -31.20
CA ALA A 254 -11.93 6.35 -30.42
C ALA A 254 -13.47 6.34 -30.28
N VAL A 255 -14.10 7.50 -30.10
CA VAL A 255 -15.57 7.60 -30.06
C VAL A 255 -16.17 7.21 -31.42
N ALA A 256 -15.62 7.70 -32.53
CA ALA A 256 -16.08 7.33 -33.87
C ALA A 256 -15.96 5.81 -34.11
N THR A 257 -14.81 5.23 -33.79
CA THR A 257 -14.58 3.78 -33.91
C THR A 257 -15.50 2.96 -33.01
N GLY A 258 -15.78 3.44 -31.79
CA GLY A 258 -16.72 2.81 -30.88
C GLY A 258 -18.18 2.86 -31.36
N GLN A 259 -18.57 3.93 -32.06
CA GLN A 259 -19.90 4.04 -32.68
C GLN A 259 -20.06 3.04 -33.83
N GLU A 260 -19.01 2.83 -34.62
CA GLU A 260 -19.00 1.79 -35.64
C GLU A 260 -19.13 0.39 -35.01
N ALA A 261 -18.41 0.13 -33.91
CA ALA A 261 -18.53 -1.13 -33.17
C ALA A 261 -19.96 -1.36 -32.65
N LEU A 262 -20.59 -0.30 -32.14
CA LEU A 262 -21.99 -0.36 -31.71
C LEU A 262 -22.94 -0.72 -32.87
N ALA A 263 -22.74 -0.14 -34.06
CA ALA A 263 -23.56 -0.45 -35.23
C ALA A 263 -23.43 -1.92 -35.67
N VAL A 264 -22.22 -2.49 -35.64
CA VAL A 264 -21.98 -3.91 -35.94
C VAL A 264 -22.76 -4.81 -34.98
N VAL A 265 -22.75 -4.48 -33.69
CA VAL A 265 -23.43 -5.27 -32.65
C VAL A 265 -24.94 -5.08 -32.66
N GLN A 266 -25.45 -3.88 -32.95
CA GLN A 266 -26.88 -3.68 -33.14
C GLN A 266 -27.44 -4.55 -34.27
N ALA A 267 -26.63 -4.81 -35.30
CA ALA A 267 -26.99 -5.70 -36.40
C ALA A 267 -26.99 -7.20 -36.02
N THR A 268 -26.59 -7.58 -34.80
CA THR A 268 -26.71 -8.96 -34.28
C THR A 268 -27.92 -9.14 -33.37
N GLY A 269 -28.48 -8.04 -32.83
CA GLY A 269 -29.63 -8.05 -31.92
C GLY A 269 -29.32 -8.55 -30.49
N ASP A 270 -28.05 -8.81 -30.18
CA ASP A 270 -27.62 -9.26 -28.86
C ASP A 270 -27.51 -8.07 -27.90
N GLN A 271 -28.52 -7.93 -27.04
CA GLN A 271 -28.62 -6.83 -26.08
C GLN A 271 -27.47 -6.80 -25.04
N SER A 272 -26.89 -7.95 -24.68
CA SER A 272 -25.75 -7.99 -23.76
C SER A 272 -24.47 -7.50 -24.44
N LYS A 273 -24.25 -7.92 -25.69
CA LYS A 273 -23.14 -7.37 -26.51
C LYS A 273 -23.33 -5.88 -26.76
N GLU A 274 -24.55 -5.41 -27.02
CA GLU A 274 -24.84 -3.98 -27.20
C GLU A 274 -24.50 -3.18 -25.93
N ALA A 275 -24.90 -3.67 -24.76
CA ALA A 275 -24.54 -3.06 -23.49
C ALA A 275 -23.01 -2.98 -23.30
N ALA A 276 -22.29 -4.04 -23.67
CA ALA A 276 -20.82 -4.06 -23.60
C ALA A 276 -20.17 -3.05 -24.56
N ALA A 277 -20.71 -2.88 -25.77
CA ALA A 277 -20.22 -1.87 -26.73
C ALA A 277 -20.47 -0.44 -26.21
N LEU A 278 -21.66 -0.18 -25.66
CA LEU A 278 -22.00 1.10 -25.05
C LEU A 278 -21.11 1.43 -23.86
N LEU A 279 -20.81 0.46 -22.98
CA LEU A 279 -19.89 0.66 -21.85
C LEU A 279 -18.47 1.06 -22.28
N ARG A 280 -17.98 0.53 -23.40
CA ARG A 280 -16.68 0.95 -23.96
C ARG A 280 -16.73 2.37 -24.50
N LEU A 281 -17.82 2.75 -25.17
CA LEU A 281 -18.05 4.12 -25.64
C LEU A 281 -18.07 5.14 -24.50
N VAL A 282 -18.60 4.77 -23.33
CA VAL A 282 -18.53 5.61 -22.12
C VAL A 282 -17.08 5.94 -21.78
N GLY A 283 -16.19 4.95 -21.75
CA GLY A 283 -14.76 5.15 -21.51
C GLY A 283 -14.11 6.09 -22.54
N ALA A 284 -14.44 5.92 -23.83
CA ALA A 284 -13.92 6.78 -24.89
C ALA A 284 -14.41 8.24 -24.78
N CYS A 285 -15.69 8.44 -24.44
CA CYS A 285 -16.25 9.77 -24.21
C CYS A 285 -15.61 10.46 -22.99
N LEU A 286 -15.35 9.71 -21.91
CA LEU A 286 -14.71 10.24 -20.70
C LEU A 286 -13.26 10.67 -20.94
N SER A 287 -12.50 9.92 -21.74
CA SER A 287 -11.17 10.32 -22.18
C SER A 287 -11.18 11.57 -23.07
N SER A 288 -12.27 11.78 -23.79
CA SER A 288 -12.51 12.98 -24.62
C SER A 288 -13.10 14.16 -23.85
N GLN A 289 -13.25 14.05 -22.53
CA GLN A 289 -13.91 15.04 -21.66
C GLN A 289 -15.37 15.36 -22.05
N ASN A 290 -16.05 14.45 -22.74
CA ASN A 290 -17.47 14.60 -23.10
C ASN A 290 -18.37 13.82 -22.12
N ASP A 291 -18.49 14.34 -20.91
CA ASP A 291 -19.29 13.73 -19.83
C ASP A 291 -20.79 13.64 -20.17
N GLY A 292 -21.29 14.52 -21.03
CA GLY A 292 -22.70 14.55 -21.44
C GLY A 292 -23.09 13.36 -22.31
N GLU A 293 -22.28 13.04 -23.32
CA GLU A 293 -22.48 11.85 -24.14
C GLU A 293 -22.17 10.57 -23.37
N ALA A 294 -21.11 10.58 -22.54
CA ALA A 294 -20.79 9.46 -21.66
C ALA A 294 -21.99 9.06 -20.79
N LEU A 295 -22.70 10.03 -20.21
CA LEU A 295 -23.90 9.77 -19.40
C LEU A 295 -25.01 9.11 -20.22
N LYS A 296 -25.30 9.63 -21.43
CA LYS A 296 -26.33 9.08 -22.31
C LYS A 296 -26.02 7.62 -22.70
N TYR A 297 -24.77 7.33 -23.07
CA TYR A 297 -24.38 5.97 -23.42
C TYR A 297 -24.42 5.03 -22.21
N ALA A 298 -24.07 5.52 -21.01
CA ALA A 298 -24.15 4.72 -19.79
C ALA A 298 -25.61 4.38 -19.41
N GLU A 299 -26.55 5.33 -19.57
CA GLU A 299 -27.99 5.09 -19.36
C GLU A 299 -28.55 4.08 -20.38
N GLN A 300 -28.15 4.19 -21.65
CA GLN A 300 -28.52 3.21 -22.68
C GLN A 300 -27.95 1.82 -22.37
N ALA A 301 -26.68 1.75 -21.94
CA ALA A 301 -26.02 0.50 -21.58
C ALA A 301 -26.74 -0.20 -20.43
N GLU A 302 -27.16 0.56 -19.41
CA GLU A 302 -27.92 0.02 -18.29
C GLU A 302 -29.28 -0.53 -18.76
N ALA A 303 -30.00 0.21 -19.58
CA ALA A 303 -31.30 -0.23 -20.09
C ALA A 303 -31.19 -1.53 -20.90
N LYS A 304 -30.16 -1.64 -21.74
CA LYS A 304 -29.87 -2.84 -22.53
C LYS A 304 -29.44 -4.03 -21.66
N ALA A 305 -28.56 -3.79 -20.69
CA ALA A 305 -28.13 -4.82 -19.74
C ALA A 305 -29.30 -5.32 -18.89
N ARG A 306 -30.18 -4.43 -18.42
CA ARG A 306 -31.39 -4.79 -17.67
C ARG A 306 -32.35 -5.62 -18.53
N ALA A 307 -32.54 -5.26 -19.80
CA ALA A 307 -33.39 -6.03 -20.71
C ALA A 307 -32.82 -7.43 -20.99
N ALA A 308 -31.49 -7.58 -20.99
CA ALA A 308 -30.78 -8.84 -21.11
C ALA A 308 -30.66 -9.64 -19.79
N ASP A 309 -31.18 -9.12 -18.67
CA ASP A 309 -30.93 -9.60 -17.29
C ASP A 309 -29.43 -9.80 -16.96
N ASP A 310 -28.56 -9.00 -17.59
CA ASP A 310 -27.12 -8.99 -17.38
C ASP A 310 -26.75 -8.09 -16.20
N ILE A 311 -26.75 -8.70 -15.01
CA ILE A 311 -26.54 -8.01 -13.73
C ILE A 311 -25.17 -7.33 -13.66
N GLU A 312 -24.14 -7.96 -14.23
CA GLU A 312 -22.76 -7.46 -14.19
C GLU A 312 -22.66 -6.16 -15.00
N LYS A 313 -23.14 -6.16 -16.24
CA LYS A 313 -23.13 -4.98 -17.10
C LYS A 313 -24.08 -3.90 -16.61
N GLU A 314 -25.25 -4.27 -16.05
CA GLU A 314 -26.17 -3.33 -15.42
C GLU A 314 -25.48 -2.62 -14.25
N ALA A 315 -24.79 -3.39 -13.41
CA ALA A 315 -24.03 -2.84 -12.29
C ALA A 315 -22.89 -1.94 -12.78
N GLN A 316 -22.16 -2.31 -13.84
CA GLN A 316 -21.08 -1.50 -14.39
C GLN A 316 -21.60 -0.19 -15.01
N ALA A 317 -22.71 -0.23 -15.73
CA ALA A 317 -23.36 0.96 -16.29
C ALA A 317 -23.82 1.90 -15.18
N SER A 318 -24.45 1.35 -14.13
CA SER A 318 -24.90 2.11 -12.98
C SER A 318 -23.73 2.74 -12.18
N TYR A 319 -22.58 2.06 -12.11
CA TYR A 319 -21.33 2.61 -11.56
C TYR A 319 -20.88 3.83 -12.38
N ASN A 320 -20.76 3.68 -13.70
CA ASN A 320 -20.32 4.75 -14.60
C ASN A 320 -21.26 5.97 -14.50
N ILE A 321 -22.58 5.77 -14.49
CA ILE A 321 -23.56 6.87 -14.32
C ILE A 321 -23.27 7.65 -13.03
N ALA A 322 -23.08 6.95 -11.91
CA ALA A 322 -22.86 7.60 -10.62
C ALA A 322 -21.50 8.33 -10.55
N GLU A 323 -20.46 7.80 -11.19
CA GLU A 323 -19.15 8.45 -11.30
C GLU A 323 -19.21 9.71 -12.20
N ILE A 324 -19.91 9.63 -13.33
CA ILE A 324 -20.11 10.77 -14.25
C ILE A 324 -20.91 11.88 -13.57
N MET A 325 -21.97 11.53 -12.83
CA MET A 325 -22.72 12.49 -12.02
C MET A 325 -21.82 13.20 -11.00
N LEU A 326 -20.94 12.45 -10.33
CA LEU A 326 -19.98 13.02 -9.38
C LEU A 326 -18.99 13.98 -10.06
N ARG A 327 -18.46 13.60 -11.23
CA ARG A 327 -17.56 14.43 -12.05
C ARG A 327 -18.23 15.74 -12.48
N ARG A 328 -19.51 15.69 -12.84
CA ARG A 328 -20.33 16.86 -13.18
C ARG A 328 -20.78 17.69 -11.97
N GLY A 329 -20.49 17.23 -10.76
CA GLY A 329 -20.84 17.91 -9.50
C GLY A 329 -22.22 17.58 -8.94
N ASP A 330 -23.00 16.68 -9.56
CA ASP A 330 -24.27 16.18 -9.01
C ASP A 330 -24.03 15.08 -7.97
N LYS A 331 -23.65 15.54 -6.78
CA LYS A 331 -23.37 14.68 -5.62
C LYS A 331 -24.64 13.94 -5.16
N THR A 332 -25.78 14.65 -5.15
CA THR A 332 -27.06 14.12 -4.67
C THR A 332 -27.62 13.02 -5.57
N GLY A 333 -27.54 13.20 -6.90
CA GLY A 333 -27.90 12.19 -7.88
C GLY A 333 -27.00 10.96 -7.77
N SER A 334 -25.69 11.16 -7.65
CA SER A 334 -24.71 10.09 -7.46
C SER A 334 -24.98 9.24 -6.20
N ILE A 335 -25.30 9.88 -5.07
CA ILE A 335 -25.67 9.19 -3.81
C ILE A 335 -26.94 8.37 -3.99
N LYS A 336 -28.00 8.97 -4.56
CA LYS A 336 -29.29 8.27 -4.79
C LYS A 336 -29.07 7.05 -5.68
N ARG A 337 -28.37 7.24 -6.80
CA ARG A 337 -28.09 6.20 -7.78
C ARG A 337 -27.27 5.05 -7.19
N SER A 338 -26.22 5.38 -6.43
CA SER A 338 -25.36 4.39 -5.77
C SER A 338 -26.12 3.58 -4.70
N LYS A 339 -27.05 4.22 -3.96
CA LYS A 339 -27.93 3.53 -3.01
C LYS A 339 -28.87 2.56 -3.71
N ASP A 340 -29.49 2.97 -4.82
CA ASP A 340 -30.40 2.11 -5.59
C ASP A 340 -29.67 0.93 -6.21
N ARG A 341 -28.50 1.17 -6.82
CA ARG A 341 -27.59 0.12 -7.31
C ARG A 341 -27.27 -0.91 -6.23
N ARG A 342 -26.85 -0.44 -5.05
CA ARG A 342 -26.49 -1.32 -3.93
C ARG A 342 -27.67 -2.20 -3.49
N LYS A 343 -28.90 -1.67 -3.51
CA LYS A 343 -30.11 -2.46 -3.20
C LYS A 343 -30.32 -3.55 -4.24
N VAL A 344 -30.21 -3.24 -5.52
CA VAL A 344 -30.36 -4.21 -6.62
C VAL A 344 -29.30 -5.32 -6.52
N CYS A 345 -28.01 -4.95 -6.36
CA CYS A 345 -26.91 -5.91 -6.20
C CYS A 345 -27.05 -6.76 -4.91
N LYS A 346 -27.75 -6.26 -3.88
CA LYS A 346 -28.02 -7.00 -2.64
C LYS A 346 -29.17 -8.00 -2.79
N ILE A 347 -30.23 -7.62 -3.51
CA ILE A 347 -31.42 -8.47 -3.71
C ILE A 347 -31.08 -9.68 -4.60
N LYS A 348 -30.30 -9.47 -5.68
CA LYS A 348 -29.90 -10.55 -6.59
C LYS A 348 -28.79 -11.49 -6.04
N ARG A 349 -28.47 -11.40 -4.73
CA ARG A 349 -27.71 -12.32 -3.85
C ARG A 349 -26.38 -12.97 -4.30
N GLN A 350 -25.80 -12.64 -5.47
CA GLN A 350 -24.57 -13.32 -5.95
C GLN A 350 -23.42 -12.40 -6.42
N HIS A 351 -23.56 -11.07 -6.41
CA HIS A 351 -22.53 -10.16 -6.98
C HIS A 351 -21.82 -9.30 -5.92
N SER A 352 -20.89 -9.89 -5.15
CA SER A 352 -20.11 -9.20 -4.11
C SER A 352 -19.31 -8.00 -4.66
N ALA A 353 -18.68 -8.16 -5.83
CA ALA A 353 -17.93 -7.09 -6.52
C ALA A 353 -18.82 -5.90 -6.93
N GLY A 354 -20.08 -6.17 -7.28
CA GLY A 354 -21.07 -5.15 -7.66
C GLY A 354 -21.56 -4.34 -6.47
N GLN A 355 -21.66 -4.99 -5.30
CA GLN A 355 -21.95 -4.30 -4.05
C GLN A 355 -20.76 -3.46 -3.59
N ALA A 356 -19.55 -4.01 -3.67
CA ALA A 356 -18.32 -3.32 -3.28
C ALA A 356 -18.08 -2.06 -4.12
N SER A 357 -18.18 -2.16 -5.44
CA SER A 357 -18.06 -0.99 -6.32
C SER A 357 -19.15 0.06 -6.07
N ALA A 358 -20.37 -0.35 -5.69
CA ALA A 358 -21.43 0.61 -5.36
C ALA A 358 -21.14 1.35 -4.05
N MET A 359 -20.51 0.67 -3.09
CA MET A 359 -20.03 1.27 -1.85
C MET A 359 -18.85 2.23 -2.08
N VAL A 360 -17.96 1.94 -3.05
CA VAL A 360 -16.87 2.86 -3.43
C VAL A 360 -17.42 4.20 -3.90
N VAL A 361 -18.31 4.20 -4.90
CA VAL A 361 -18.89 5.45 -5.45
C VAL A 361 -19.75 6.16 -4.41
N LEU A 362 -20.54 5.41 -3.63
CA LEU A 362 -21.32 6.00 -2.54
C LEU A 362 -20.43 6.69 -1.50
N GLY A 363 -19.33 6.05 -1.12
CA GLY A 363 -18.35 6.62 -0.19
C GLY A 363 -17.69 7.88 -0.74
N GLN A 364 -17.27 7.86 -2.00
CA GLN A 364 -16.71 9.04 -2.68
C GLN A 364 -17.72 10.18 -2.80
N ALA A 365 -18.97 9.90 -3.16
CA ALA A 365 -20.02 10.91 -3.29
C ALA A 365 -20.36 11.56 -1.93
N LEU A 366 -20.44 10.75 -0.86
CA LEU A 366 -20.65 11.26 0.51
C LEU A 366 -19.47 12.11 1.01
N LEU A 367 -18.24 11.76 0.65
CA LEU A 367 -17.05 12.55 0.98
C LEU A 367 -16.97 13.83 0.15
N ALA A 368 -17.43 13.80 -1.11
CA ALA A 368 -17.52 15.00 -1.93
C ALA A 368 -18.59 15.97 -1.41
N GLU A 369 -19.69 15.47 -0.85
CA GLU A 369 -20.71 16.29 -0.18
C GLU A 369 -20.19 16.85 1.15
N ASN A 370 -19.63 15.98 2.00
CA ASN A 370 -19.03 16.34 3.27
C ASN A 370 -17.68 15.60 3.45
N PRO A 371 -16.54 16.29 3.33
CA PRO A 371 -15.21 15.68 3.48
C PRO A 371 -15.02 14.92 4.81
N MET A 372 -15.72 15.34 5.87
CA MET A 372 -15.67 14.74 7.20
C MET A 372 -16.70 13.61 7.41
N SER A 373 -17.41 13.16 6.38
CA SER A 373 -18.50 12.17 6.48
C SER A 373 -18.04 10.79 6.99
N ALA A 374 -18.28 10.49 8.27
CA ALA A 374 -17.94 9.19 8.85
C ALA A 374 -18.61 8.03 8.08
N GLU A 375 -19.83 8.24 7.58
CA GLU A 375 -20.56 7.25 6.77
C GLU A 375 -19.82 6.93 5.46
N GLY A 376 -19.28 7.95 4.79
CA GLY A 376 -18.51 7.79 3.55
C GLY A 376 -17.30 6.87 3.73
N MET A 377 -16.51 7.08 4.79
CA MET A 377 -15.35 6.21 5.06
C MET A 377 -15.75 4.80 5.46
N ARG A 378 -16.85 4.62 6.19
CA ARG A 378 -17.35 3.29 6.54
C ARG A 378 -17.74 2.49 5.29
N TYR A 379 -18.36 3.13 4.29
CA TYR A 379 -18.64 2.45 3.02
C TYR A 379 -17.37 2.10 2.26
N LEU A 380 -16.37 2.98 2.21
CA LEU A 380 -15.10 2.68 1.56
C LEU A 380 -14.33 1.53 2.26
N GLN A 381 -14.34 1.50 3.59
CA GLN A 381 -13.74 0.40 4.38
C GLN A 381 -14.50 -0.92 4.19
N ALA A 382 -15.83 -0.87 4.14
CA ALA A 382 -16.65 -2.05 3.85
C ALA A 382 -16.41 -2.59 2.43
N ALA A 383 -16.28 -1.70 1.43
CA ALA A 383 -15.92 -2.06 0.07
C ALA A 383 -14.56 -2.75 0.01
N LEU A 384 -13.56 -2.22 0.74
CA LEU A 384 -12.23 -2.82 0.84
C LEU A 384 -12.29 -4.24 1.41
N GLY A 385 -13.11 -4.48 2.44
CA GLY A 385 -13.32 -5.82 3.00
C GLY A 385 -13.88 -6.80 1.97
N LEU A 386 -14.94 -6.40 1.26
CA LEU A 386 -15.55 -7.24 0.24
C LEU A 386 -14.60 -7.58 -0.90
N TYR A 387 -13.76 -6.64 -1.34
CA TYR A 387 -12.77 -6.90 -2.39
C TYR A 387 -11.62 -7.80 -1.92
N LYS A 388 -11.26 -7.75 -0.63
CA LYS A 388 -10.30 -8.71 -0.03
C LYS A 388 -10.89 -10.11 -0.01
N ASP A 389 -12.15 -10.24 0.41
CA ASP A 389 -12.82 -11.54 0.49
C ASP A 389 -13.02 -12.18 -0.90
N SER A 390 -13.17 -11.36 -1.94
CA SER A 390 -13.30 -11.82 -3.33
C SER A 390 -11.99 -11.98 -4.09
N ASP A 391 -10.84 -11.69 -3.47
CA ASP A 391 -9.51 -11.64 -4.10
C ASP A 391 -9.46 -10.80 -5.41
N ASP A 392 -10.27 -9.73 -5.45
CA ASP A 392 -10.35 -8.83 -6.62
C ASP A 392 -9.29 -7.74 -6.48
N PHE A 393 -8.15 -7.98 -7.13
CA PHE A 393 -7.01 -7.07 -7.12
C PHE A 393 -7.34 -5.67 -7.69
N VAL A 394 -8.18 -5.58 -8.71
CA VAL A 394 -8.51 -4.30 -9.36
C VAL A 394 -9.47 -3.50 -8.48
N GLY A 395 -10.46 -4.17 -7.90
CA GLY A 395 -11.36 -3.57 -6.90
C GLY A 395 -10.63 -3.10 -5.65
N LEU A 396 -9.67 -3.89 -5.16
CA LEU A 396 -8.78 -3.53 -4.04
C LEU A 396 -8.03 -2.23 -4.30
N HIS A 397 -7.45 -2.11 -5.50
CA HIS A 397 -6.75 -0.90 -5.92
C HIS A 397 -7.66 0.33 -5.89
N SER A 398 -8.87 0.22 -6.46
CA SER A 398 -9.86 1.31 -6.49
C SER A 398 -10.31 1.73 -5.08
N ALA A 399 -10.59 0.76 -4.20
CA ALA A 399 -10.98 1.04 -2.82
C ALA A 399 -9.85 1.72 -2.02
N HIS A 400 -8.60 1.26 -2.18
CA HIS A 400 -7.44 1.91 -1.56
C HIS A 400 -7.22 3.33 -2.10
N PHE A 401 -7.39 3.55 -3.40
CA PHE A 401 -7.30 4.88 -4.00
C PHE A 401 -8.39 5.83 -3.47
N ALA A 402 -9.63 5.36 -3.38
CA ALA A 402 -10.72 6.13 -2.81
C ALA A 402 -10.50 6.47 -1.33
N LEU A 403 -10.01 5.52 -0.52
CA LEU A 403 -9.67 5.75 0.88
C LEU A 403 -8.52 6.75 1.03
N ALA A 404 -7.46 6.63 0.22
CA ALA A 404 -6.34 7.55 0.24
C ALA A 404 -6.81 8.99 -0.01
N ASN A 405 -7.62 9.20 -1.06
CA ASN A 405 -8.20 10.50 -1.36
C ASN A 405 -9.14 10.99 -0.25
N GLY A 406 -9.96 10.11 0.33
CA GLY A 406 -10.82 10.43 1.47
C GLY A 406 -10.05 10.94 2.68
N TYR A 407 -9.01 10.24 3.10
CA TYR A 407 -8.13 10.67 4.20
C TYR A 407 -7.37 11.96 3.85
N PHE A 408 -6.89 12.13 2.62
CA PHE A 408 -6.25 13.37 2.19
C PHE A 408 -7.20 14.58 2.24
N THR A 409 -8.48 14.41 1.85
CA THR A 409 -9.48 15.49 1.96
C THR A 409 -9.82 15.87 3.39
N ARG A 410 -9.60 14.97 4.36
CA ARG A 410 -9.78 15.23 5.80
C ARG A 410 -8.58 15.87 6.47
N GLY A 411 -7.42 15.84 5.81
CA GLY A 411 -6.14 16.23 6.41
C GLY A 411 -5.44 15.10 7.20
N ASP A 412 -5.96 13.88 7.14
CA ASP A 412 -5.38 12.70 7.78
C ASP A 412 -4.23 12.13 6.91
N LEU A 413 -3.08 12.80 6.95
CA LEU A 413 -1.97 12.50 6.07
C LEU A 413 -1.39 11.08 6.29
N GLU A 414 -1.38 10.57 7.52
CA GLU A 414 -0.77 9.27 7.84
C GLU A 414 -1.56 8.10 7.23
N ASP A 415 -2.87 8.04 7.50
CA ASP A 415 -3.76 7.00 6.97
C ASP A 415 -3.89 7.09 5.44
N GLY A 416 -3.95 8.31 4.90
CA GLY A 416 -3.94 8.53 3.45
C GLY A 416 -2.66 8.01 2.79
N LEU A 417 -1.48 8.21 3.41
CA LEU A 417 -0.21 7.69 2.93
C LEU A 417 -0.11 6.16 3.04
N ALA A 418 -0.75 5.54 4.04
CA ALA A 418 -0.79 4.09 4.17
C ALA A 418 -1.51 3.46 2.98
N HIS A 419 -2.71 3.95 2.65
CA HIS A 419 -3.45 3.47 1.50
C HIS A 419 -2.78 3.83 0.17
N ALA A 420 -2.23 5.04 0.03
CA ALA A 420 -1.53 5.44 -1.19
C ALA A 420 -0.29 4.57 -1.49
N ARG A 421 0.38 4.01 -0.47
CA ARG A 421 1.49 3.06 -0.66
C ARG A 421 1.04 1.73 -1.27
N GLU A 422 -0.12 1.22 -0.86
CA GLU A 422 -0.71 0.01 -1.47
C GLU A 422 -1.10 0.27 -2.93
N VAL A 423 -1.65 1.45 -3.23
CA VAL A 423 -1.95 1.84 -4.61
C VAL A 423 -0.67 1.91 -5.46
N LEU A 424 0.40 2.53 -4.93
CA LEU A 424 1.69 2.64 -5.63
C LEU A 424 2.38 1.28 -5.84
N SER A 425 2.30 0.36 -4.88
CA SER A 425 2.85 -0.99 -5.03
C SER A 425 2.13 -1.74 -6.16
N CYS A 426 0.80 -1.57 -6.25
CA CYS A 426 0.00 -2.11 -7.34
C CYS A 426 0.38 -1.50 -8.70
N CYS A 427 0.46 -0.16 -8.82
CA CYS A 427 0.85 0.50 -10.09
C CYS A 427 2.21 0.04 -10.59
N ARG A 428 3.19 -0.14 -9.69
CA ARG A 428 4.53 -0.61 -10.06
C ARG A 428 4.54 -2.05 -10.54
N ARG A 429 3.68 -2.89 -9.97
CA ARG A 429 3.53 -4.29 -10.39
C ARG A 429 2.82 -4.39 -11.74
N SER A 430 1.86 -3.51 -12.02
CA SER A 430 1.15 -3.45 -13.30
C SER A 430 1.90 -2.68 -14.40
N GLY A 431 2.93 -1.90 -14.05
CA GLY A 431 3.65 -1.03 -15.00
C GLY A 431 2.87 0.23 -15.39
N ASP A 432 1.79 0.55 -14.67
CA ASP A 432 0.93 1.71 -14.94
C ASP A 432 1.56 3.00 -14.42
N LYS A 433 2.36 3.63 -15.28
CA LYS A 433 3.06 4.88 -14.98
C LYS A 433 2.12 6.07 -14.79
N VAL A 434 0.97 6.07 -15.46
CA VAL A 434 0.02 7.21 -15.44
C VAL A 434 -0.64 7.29 -14.06
N ASN A 435 -1.17 6.16 -13.57
CA ASN A 435 -1.75 6.12 -12.23
C ASN A 435 -0.69 6.25 -11.13
N GLU A 436 0.53 5.76 -11.35
CA GLU A 436 1.63 6.01 -10.41
C GLU A 436 1.91 7.51 -10.24
N GLU A 437 1.96 8.27 -11.33
CA GLU A 437 2.18 9.72 -11.30
C GLU A 437 0.99 10.47 -10.68
N LEU A 438 -0.24 10.07 -11.00
CA LEU A 438 -1.45 10.62 -10.38
C LEU A 438 -1.43 10.49 -8.85
N VAL A 439 -1.06 9.31 -8.33
CA VAL A 439 -1.00 9.06 -6.88
C VAL A 439 0.11 9.87 -6.23
N LYS A 440 1.27 10.02 -6.89
CA LYS A 440 2.35 10.90 -6.41
C LYS A 440 1.89 12.35 -6.31
N ASN A 441 1.22 12.85 -7.36
CA ASN A 441 0.66 14.20 -7.38
C ASN A 441 -0.37 14.41 -6.26
N ASN A 442 -1.24 13.42 -6.01
CA ASN A 442 -2.19 13.47 -4.89
C ASN A 442 -1.49 13.49 -3.52
N ILE A 443 -0.43 12.71 -3.32
CA ILE A 443 0.38 12.72 -2.10
C ILE A 443 1.03 14.10 -1.89
N GLU A 444 1.62 14.67 -2.93
CA GLU A 444 2.27 15.98 -2.87
C GLU A 444 1.26 17.08 -2.54
N ARG A 445 0.11 17.07 -3.23
CA ARG A 445 -1.02 17.96 -2.93
C ARG A 445 -1.48 17.83 -1.49
N ALA A 446 -1.64 16.60 -0.98
CA ALA A 446 -2.03 16.35 0.40
C ALA A 446 -1.00 16.90 1.41
N ARG A 447 0.30 16.74 1.13
CA ARG A 447 1.39 17.30 1.96
C ARG A 447 1.37 18.83 1.97
N GLN A 448 1.17 19.45 0.81
CA GLN A 448 1.07 20.90 0.66
C GLN A 448 -0.15 21.44 1.41
N LEU A 449 -1.33 20.83 1.25
CA LEU A 449 -2.54 21.19 1.97
C LEU A 449 -2.36 21.05 3.48
N THR A 450 -1.74 19.94 3.94
CA THR A 450 -1.43 19.74 5.37
C THR A 450 -0.45 20.80 5.89
N ALA A 451 0.56 21.18 5.11
CA ALA A 451 1.50 22.24 5.46
C ALA A 451 0.80 23.61 5.52
N GLN A 452 -0.08 23.92 4.58
CA GLN A 452 -0.90 25.14 4.58
C GLN A 452 -1.88 25.16 5.77
N MET A 453 -2.50 24.03 6.11
CA MET A 453 -3.32 23.90 7.32
C MET A 453 -2.50 24.13 8.60
N ARG A 454 -1.23 23.69 8.65
CA ARG A 454 -0.30 24.00 9.76
C ARG A 454 0.13 25.48 9.81
N MET A 455 0.09 26.19 8.69
CA MET A 455 0.39 27.63 8.64
C MET A 455 -0.83 28.51 8.96
N SER A 456 -2.03 28.06 8.57
CA SER A 456 -3.30 28.76 8.79
C SER A 456 -3.99 28.40 10.11
N SER A 457 -3.68 27.25 10.70
CA SER A 457 -4.03 26.97 12.10
C SER A 457 -3.36 28.01 12.97
N ALA A 458 -4.17 28.79 13.69
CA ALA A 458 -3.70 29.86 14.54
C ALA A 458 -2.61 29.33 15.48
N LYS A 459 -1.42 29.93 15.43
CA LYS A 459 -0.45 29.79 16.51
C LYS A 459 -1.09 30.39 17.76
N ARG A 460 -1.68 29.52 18.57
CA ARG A 460 -2.49 29.79 19.78
C ARG A 460 -3.92 30.28 19.46
N PRO A 461 -4.93 29.92 20.27
CA PRO A 461 -6.09 30.77 20.43
C PRO A 461 -5.59 32.10 21.02
N SER A 462 -5.72 33.18 20.27
CA SER A 462 -5.74 34.51 20.86
C SER A 462 -6.93 34.53 21.80
N VAL A 463 -6.69 34.66 23.10
CA VAL A 463 -7.75 34.94 24.05
C VAL A 463 -8.32 36.29 23.64
N GLU A 464 -9.56 36.32 23.13
CA GLU A 464 -10.32 37.56 23.04
C GLU A 464 -10.45 38.09 24.47
N ASN A 465 -9.77 39.20 24.75
CA ASN A 465 -9.94 39.93 26.00
C ASN A 465 -11.35 40.52 26.01
N ALA A 466 -12.32 39.75 26.50
CA ALA A 466 -13.63 40.25 26.87
C ALA A 466 -13.44 41.26 28.03
N GLY A 467 -13.57 42.53 27.69
CA GLY A 467 -13.87 43.70 28.52
C GLY A 467 -13.61 43.58 30.02
N ILE A 468 -12.38 43.85 30.45
CA ILE A 468 -12.13 44.50 31.74
C ILE A 468 -11.39 45.79 31.41
N LEU A 469 -12.01 46.92 31.75
CA LEU A 469 -11.47 48.27 31.63
C LEU A 469 -10.06 48.34 32.25
N LEU A 470 -9.03 48.38 31.40
CA LEU A 470 -7.67 48.75 31.78
C LEU A 470 -7.40 50.16 31.27
N SER A 471 -7.03 51.04 32.20
CA SER A 471 -6.67 52.44 31.98
C SER A 471 -5.55 52.59 30.94
N PRO A 472 -5.54 53.65 30.10
CA PRO A 472 -4.56 53.79 29.02
C PRO A 472 -3.23 54.31 29.57
N ALA A 473 -2.34 53.40 29.94
CA ALA A 473 -0.94 53.73 30.19
C ALA A 473 -0.04 52.66 29.56
N GLY A 474 0.16 52.78 28.24
CA GLY A 474 1.35 52.19 27.63
C GLY A 474 2.62 52.92 28.10
N PRO A 475 3.80 52.27 28.09
CA PRO A 475 5.03 52.93 28.50
C PRO A 475 5.35 54.10 27.56
N GLN A 476 5.61 55.28 28.13
CA GLN A 476 6.05 56.46 27.37
C GLN A 476 7.38 56.20 26.65
N ALA A 477 7.52 56.74 25.43
CA ALA A 477 8.75 56.67 24.66
C ALA A 477 9.90 57.37 25.42
N CYS A 478 11.02 56.67 25.59
CA CYS A 478 12.19 57.16 26.32
C CYS A 478 12.76 58.43 25.66
N HIS A 479 12.86 59.53 26.42
CA HIS A 479 13.32 60.83 25.93
C HIS A 479 14.85 60.95 25.76
N MET A 480 15.61 59.90 26.09
CA MET A 480 17.06 59.90 25.95
C MET A 480 17.48 59.67 24.49
N LYS A 481 17.89 60.74 23.81
CA LYS A 481 18.34 60.65 22.40
C LYS A 481 19.79 60.18 22.25
N HIS A 482 20.65 60.32 23.27
CA HIS A 482 22.04 59.86 23.22
C HIS A 482 22.41 59.07 24.47
N SER A 483 22.85 57.83 24.25
CA SER A 483 23.33 56.93 25.30
C SER A 483 24.78 57.30 25.67
N ARG A 484 24.99 57.85 26.86
CA ARG A 484 26.33 57.92 27.49
C ARG A 484 26.55 56.66 28.31
N VAL A 485 26.66 55.51 27.65
CA VAL A 485 27.21 54.32 28.29
C VAL A 485 28.68 54.23 27.85
N PRO A 486 29.64 54.33 28.78
CA PRO A 486 31.05 54.13 28.48
C PRO A 486 31.25 52.81 27.75
N GLY A 487 32.07 52.79 26.69
CA GLY A 487 32.31 51.57 25.88
C GLY A 487 32.70 50.37 26.72
N SER A 488 33.43 50.58 27.81
CA SER A 488 33.81 49.55 28.78
C SER A 488 32.63 48.83 29.46
N LEU A 489 31.49 49.52 29.67
CA LEU A 489 30.27 48.91 30.23
C LEU A 489 29.45 48.19 29.16
N LEU A 490 29.51 48.66 27.91
CA LEU A 490 28.92 47.96 26.77
C LEU A 490 29.69 46.68 26.43
N ASP A 491 31.01 46.68 26.60
CA ASP A 491 31.85 45.48 26.42
C ASP A 491 31.59 44.43 27.52
N VAL A 492 31.29 44.84 28.75
CA VAL A 492 30.85 43.93 29.84
C VAL A 492 29.46 43.33 29.56
N VAL A 493 28.55 44.10 28.97
CA VAL A 493 27.21 43.59 28.61
C VAL A 493 27.23 42.76 27.32
N ALA A 494 28.09 43.12 26.36
CA ALA A 494 28.29 42.37 25.12
C ALA A 494 29.05 41.05 25.38
N SER A 495 30.04 41.04 26.28
CA SER A 495 30.68 39.79 26.75
C SER A 495 29.70 38.87 27.48
N GLY A 496 28.67 39.40 28.14
CA GLY A 496 27.58 38.63 28.73
C GLY A 496 26.57 38.03 27.73
N ARG A 497 26.58 38.43 26.45
CA ARG A 497 25.72 37.90 25.39
C ARG A 497 26.36 36.78 24.57
N ASN A 498 27.66 36.57 24.70
CA ASN A 498 28.32 35.38 24.19
C ASN A 498 27.98 34.23 25.13
N TYR A 499 27.44 33.14 24.58
CA TYR A 499 27.33 31.86 25.26
C TYR A 499 28.71 31.57 25.90
N TRP A 500 28.79 31.57 27.23
CA TRP A 500 30.07 31.46 27.92
C TRP A 500 30.77 30.16 27.48
N GLY A 501 32.00 30.30 27.00
CA GLY A 501 32.80 29.22 26.43
C GLY A 501 33.05 28.05 27.38
N THR A 502 33.78 27.04 26.88
CA THR A 502 34.28 25.91 27.66
C THR A 502 34.81 26.40 29.02
N PRO A 503 34.42 25.76 30.14
CA PRO A 503 34.90 26.15 31.46
C PRO A 503 36.43 26.14 31.43
N ARG A 504 37.09 27.19 31.95
CA ARG A 504 38.47 27.01 32.40
C ARG A 504 38.40 25.92 33.46
N THR A 505 38.96 24.76 33.13
CA THR A 505 39.16 23.66 34.07
C THR A 505 39.74 24.25 35.34
N VAL A 506 39.01 24.10 36.44
CA VAL A 506 39.61 24.19 37.77
C VAL A 506 40.76 23.19 37.72
N VAL A 507 41.98 23.68 37.85
CA VAL A 507 43.19 22.85 37.82
C VAL A 507 43.01 21.75 38.86
N ASP A 508 43.33 20.53 38.47
CA ASP A 508 43.23 19.31 39.27
C ASP A 508 43.58 19.55 40.74
N ALA A 509 42.54 19.61 41.59
CA ALA A 509 42.68 19.29 43.00
C ALA A 509 42.37 17.80 43.12
N ALA A 510 43.41 16.98 43.01
CA ALA A 510 43.35 15.61 43.44
C ALA A 510 42.89 15.56 44.91
N ALA A 511 41.95 14.66 45.18
CA ALA A 511 41.60 14.17 46.51
C ALA A 511 41.29 15.23 47.57
N GLU A 512 40.03 15.65 47.67
CA GLU A 512 39.23 15.48 48.88
C GLU A 512 37.79 15.93 48.61
N ALA A 513 36.86 15.23 49.25
CA ALA A 513 35.45 15.48 49.12
C ALA A 513 35.09 16.79 49.81
N ASP A 514 34.92 17.89 49.07
CA ASP A 514 34.18 19.04 49.58
C ASP A 514 33.31 19.69 48.50
N GLU A 515 32.01 19.61 48.77
CA GLU A 515 30.88 20.33 48.18
C GLU A 515 30.55 20.08 46.70
N ARG A 516 30.19 18.84 46.39
CA ARG A 516 29.17 18.64 45.34
C ARG A 516 27.94 19.44 45.75
N PRO A 517 27.40 20.34 44.91
CA PRO A 517 26.21 21.09 45.26
C PRO A 517 25.08 20.12 45.61
N PRO A 518 24.25 20.42 46.63
CA PRO A 518 23.37 19.41 47.18
C PRO A 518 22.23 19.10 46.19
N ALA A 519 21.70 17.88 46.30
CA ALA A 519 20.54 17.31 45.61
C ALA A 519 20.51 17.43 44.07
N GLN A 520 21.16 16.49 43.39
CA GLN A 520 20.73 16.08 42.05
C GLN A 520 19.32 15.49 42.15
N CYS A 521 18.49 15.65 41.11
CA CYS A 521 17.20 14.95 41.03
C CYS A 521 16.95 14.42 39.62
N VAL A 522 16.16 13.36 39.53
CA VAL A 522 15.64 12.82 38.26
C VAL A 522 14.21 13.29 38.10
N VAL A 523 13.88 13.94 36.97
CA VAL A 523 12.51 14.37 36.67
C VAL A 523 11.85 13.34 35.73
N PHE A 524 10.77 12.72 36.20
CA PHE A 524 9.99 11.70 35.51
C PHE A 524 8.61 12.25 35.11
N SER A 525 8.33 12.35 33.80
CA SER A 525 7.10 12.94 33.24
C SER A 525 6.39 12.00 32.25
N THR A 526 5.10 12.26 31.99
CA THR A 526 4.27 11.47 31.06
C THR A 526 4.71 11.57 29.60
N ALA A 527 5.47 12.62 29.24
CA ALA A 527 5.96 12.83 27.88
C ALA A 527 7.12 11.88 27.50
N LEU A 528 7.63 11.11 28.47
CA LEU A 528 8.80 10.23 28.33
C LEU A 528 8.50 8.88 27.67
N SER A 529 7.23 8.50 27.57
CA SER A 529 6.81 7.19 27.06
C SER A 529 5.61 7.33 26.12
N ASP A 530 5.29 6.23 25.47
CA ASP A 530 4.27 6.13 24.44
C ASP A 530 2.81 6.24 24.96
N ASN A 531 2.52 7.12 25.93
CA ASN A 531 1.28 7.32 26.73
C ASN A 531 0.58 6.03 27.18
N SER A 532 1.18 4.86 26.98
CA SER A 532 0.61 3.62 27.44
C SER A 532 0.84 3.56 28.96
N PRO A 533 -0.23 3.46 29.76
CA PRO A 533 -0.12 3.38 31.22
C PRO A 533 0.90 2.34 31.69
N THR A 534 0.94 1.21 30.98
CA THR A 534 1.81 0.07 31.28
C THR A 534 3.28 0.40 31.10
N GLN A 535 3.65 1.06 30.00
CA GLN A 535 5.05 1.36 29.69
C GLN A 535 5.63 2.38 30.68
N MET A 536 4.86 3.40 31.04
CA MET A 536 5.24 4.36 32.09
C MET A 536 5.58 3.68 33.42
N CYS A 537 4.75 2.71 33.81
CA CYS A 537 4.91 2.00 35.07
C CYS A 537 6.16 1.11 35.06
N LEU A 538 6.41 0.39 33.95
CA LEU A 538 7.58 -0.46 33.78
C LEU A 538 8.89 0.33 33.87
N GLU A 539 8.97 1.47 33.17
CA GLU A 539 10.18 2.30 33.17
C GLU A 539 10.52 2.86 34.55
N LEU A 540 9.49 3.30 35.30
CA LEU A 540 9.70 3.78 36.66
C LEU A 540 10.11 2.62 37.59
N MET A 541 9.54 1.43 37.42
CA MET A 541 9.91 0.24 38.19
C MET A 541 11.35 -0.18 37.94
N ASP A 542 11.81 -0.15 36.69
CA ASP A 542 13.19 -0.49 36.34
C ASP A 542 14.19 0.49 36.94
N LEU A 543 13.89 1.81 36.88
CA LEU A 543 14.74 2.83 37.47
C LEU A 543 14.84 2.68 38.99
N VAL A 544 13.71 2.55 39.68
CA VAL A 544 13.68 2.38 41.14
C VAL A 544 14.31 1.05 41.53
N GLY A 545 14.09 -0.01 40.75
CA GLY A 545 14.72 -1.32 40.93
C GLY A 545 16.23 -1.27 40.79
N ALA A 546 16.76 -0.55 39.79
CA ALA A 546 18.20 -0.33 39.62
C ALA A 546 18.79 0.47 40.79
N MET A 547 18.09 1.50 41.28
CA MET A 547 18.50 2.25 42.48
C MET A 547 18.44 1.41 43.76
N ALA A 548 17.50 0.47 43.86
CA ALA A 548 17.38 -0.45 44.98
C ALA A 548 18.53 -1.47 45.00
N LYS A 549 18.90 -2.00 43.82
CA LYS A 549 20.03 -2.93 43.62
C LYS A 549 21.39 -2.27 43.81
N GLY A 550 21.47 -0.94 43.71
CA GLY A 550 22.71 -0.17 43.85
C GLY A 550 23.44 0.08 42.52
N ASP A 551 22.84 -0.32 41.39
CA ASP A 551 23.37 -0.09 40.04
C ASP A 551 23.38 1.40 39.67
N VAL A 552 22.48 2.18 40.28
CA VAL A 552 22.35 3.63 40.12
C VAL A 552 22.33 4.28 41.52
N PRO A 553 23.04 5.41 41.73
CA PRO A 553 22.97 6.14 43.00
C PRO A 553 21.52 6.55 43.33
N LYS A 554 21.17 6.53 44.62
CA LYS A 554 19.83 6.85 45.14
C LYS A 554 19.57 8.35 45.11
N ILE A 555 19.34 8.85 43.90
CA ILE A 555 19.03 10.24 43.62
C ILE A 555 17.51 10.44 43.79
N PRO A 556 17.05 11.55 44.39
CA PRO A 556 15.63 11.89 44.44
C PRO A 556 14.95 11.87 43.07
N ILE A 557 13.78 11.24 42.98
CA ILE A 557 12.96 11.19 41.77
C ILE A 557 11.74 12.10 41.96
N ILE A 558 11.53 13.04 41.05
CA ILE A 558 10.34 13.89 40.98
C ILE A 558 9.43 13.33 39.89
N VAL A 559 8.23 12.93 40.27
CA VAL A 559 7.23 12.37 39.37
C VAL A 559 6.10 13.37 39.17
N GLN A 560 5.84 13.74 37.92
CA GLN A 560 4.78 14.69 37.58
C GLN A 560 3.42 13.99 37.50
N THR A 561 2.50 14.36 38.39
CA THR A 561 1.17 13.73 38.51
C THR A 561 0.02 14.50 37.85
N ARG A 562 0.25 15.73 37.38
CA ARG A 562 -0.74 16.63 36.73
C ARG A 562 -2.10 16.72 37.46
N GLY A 563 -2.10 16.77 38.79
CA GLY A 563 -3.32 17.02 39.56
C GLY A 563 -4.23 15.80 39.75
N VAL A 564 -3.76 14.59 39.46
CA VAL A 564 -4.52 13.33 39.66
C VAL A 564 -4.95 13.13 41.13
N PHE A 565 -4.30 13.82 42.07
CA PHE A 565 -4.64 13.80 43.50
C PHE A 565 -6.07 14.28 43.82
N GLY A 566 -6.76 14.97 42.91
CA GLY A 566 -8.11 15.50 43.16
C GLY A 566 -9.30 14.60 42.81
N ARG A 567 -9.09 13.42 42.18
CA ARG A 567 -10.21 12.69 41.53
C ARG A 567 -10.77 11.49 42.29
N LEU A 568 -10.14 11.06 43.38
CA LEU A 568 -10.68 10.01 44.26
C LEU A 568 -11.47 10.57 45.47
N CYS A 569 -11.99 11.79 45.37
CA CYS A 569 -12.91 12.38 46.35
C CYS A 569 -14.39 12.08 46.07
N GLY A 570 -14.70 10.95 45.38
CA GLY A 570 -16.08 10.49 45.17
C GLY A 570 -16.78 10.96 43.89
N ASN A 571 -16.10 11.68 42.99
CA ASN A 571 -16.66 12.06 41.69
C ASN A 571 -16.14 11.13 40.56
N MET A 572 -17.03 10.72 39.65
CA MET A 572 -16.65 9.96 38.45
C MET A 572 -15.71 10.80 37.58
N ALA A 573 -14.48 10.31 37.34
CA ALA A 573 -13.55 10.89 36.39
C ALA A 573 -13.92 10.48 34.96
N THR A 574 -13.84 11.41 33.99
CA THR A 574 -14.01 11.12 32.56
C THR A 574 -12.90 10.19 32.05
N GLY A 575 -13.27 9.17 31.27
CA GLY A 575 -12.42 8.02 30.89
C GLY A 575 -11.39 8.26 29.78
N THR A 576 -10.51 9.27 29.92
CA THR A 576 -9.36 9.38 29.02
C THR A 576 -8.23 8.45 29.45
N MET A 577 -7.51 7.84 28.51
CA MET A 577 -6.39 6.93 28.80
C MET A 577 -5.29 7.59 29.65
N THR A 578 -5.10 8.90 29.52
CA THR A 578 -4.14 9.68 30.31
C THR A 578 -4.55 9.78 31.78
N ASP A 579 -5.84 9.89 32.07
CA ASP A 579 -6.35 9.93 33.44
C ASP A 579 -6.22 8.56 34.12
N VAL A 580 -6.46 7.46 33.37
CA VAL A 580 -6.21 6.09 33.84
C VAL A 580 -4.71 5.88 34.12
N ALA A 581 -3.82 6.35 33.24
CA ALA A 581 -2.37 6.30 33.45
C ALA A 581 -1.95 7.00 34.74
N GLY A 582 -2.51 8.19 35.00
CA GLY A 582 -2.23 8.96 36.19
C GLY A 582 -2.60 8.23 37.49
N VAL A 583 -3.76 7.58 37.53
CA VAL A 583 -4.24 6.82 38.71
C VAL A 583 -3.37 5.59 38.96
N THR A 584 -3.03 4.84 37.91
CA THR A 584 -2.15 3.67 38.00
C THR A 584 -0.75 4.07 38.47
N LEU A 585 -0.19 5.15 37.92
CA LEU A 585 1.10 5.70 38.33
C LEU A 585 1.08 6.10 39.82
N TRP A 586 0.01 6.75 40.28
CA TRP A 586 -0.13 7.10 41.70
C TRP A 586 -0.17 5.88 42.61
N GLY A 587 -0.92 4.83 42.23
CA GLY A 587 -0.94 3.56 42.96
C GLY A 587 0.46 2.94 43.07
N LEU A 588 1.20 2.94 41.96
CA LEU A 588 2.57 2.45 41.92
C LEU A 588 3.53 3.26 42.81
N LEU A 589 3.44 4.59 42.78
CA LEU A 589 4.27 5.46 43.62
C LEU A 589 4.07 5.20 45.11
N ARG A 590 2.84 4.88 45.54
CA ARG A 590 2.56 4.51 46.93
C ARG A 590 3.25 3.21 47.30
N THR A 591 3.10 2.18 46.47
CA THR A 591 3.77 0.89 46.69
C THR A 591 5.29 1.05 46.73
N MET A 592 5.88 1.78 45.78
CA MET A 592 7.33 2.02 45.76
C MET A 592 7.86 2.74 46.99
N ARG A 593 7.13 3.74 47.51
CA ARG A 593 7.52 4.44 48.74
C ARG A 593 7.49 3.55 49.97
N VAL A 594 6.61 2.55 50.00
CA VAL A 594 6.50 1.57 51.08
C VAL A 594 7.59 0.49 50.95
N GLU A 595 7.74 -0.10 49.77
CA GLU A 595 8.67 -1.21 49.52
C GLU A 595 10.14 -0.76 49.45
N ILE A 596 10.41 0.46 48.97
CA ILE A 596 11.75 0.97 48.72
C ILE A 596 11.90 2.38 49.34
N PRO A 597 11.78 2.52 50.68
CA PRO A 597 11.75 3.83 51.35
C PRO A 597 13.08 4.60 51.25
N LYS A 598 14.17 3.91 50.91
CA LYS A 598 15.50 4.49 50.74
C LYS A 598 15.66 5.31 49.45
N VAL A 599 14.72 5.23 48.51
CA VAL A 599 14.71 6.04 47.28
C VAL A 599 13.72 7.20 47.48
N PRO A 600 14.17 8.46 47.56
CA PRO A 600 13.28 9.58 47.82
C PRO A 600 12.45 9.93 46.58
N ILE A 601 11.19 9.48 46.55
CA ILE A 601 10.25 9.75 45.44
C ILE A 601 9.27 10.87 45.83
N LEU A 602 9.30 11.97 45.10
CA LEU A 602 8.43 13.15 45.24
C LEU A 602 7.38 13.15 44.13
N ALA A 603 6.12 13.45 44.48
CA ALA A 603 5.06 13.68 43.49
C ALA A 603 4.78 15.18 43.49
N LEU A 604 5.06 15.87 42.39
CA LEU A 604 4.92 17.33 42.29
C LEU A 604 4.08 17.69 41.07
N ASP A 605 3.21 18.69 41.24
CA ASP A 605 2.41 19.23 40.16
C ASP A 605 2.97 20.59 39.71
N PHE A 606 3.18 20.70 38.40
CA PHE A 606 3.62 21.92 37.72
C PHE A 606 2.50 22.47 36.84
N ALA A 607 2.56 23.77 36.53
CA ALA A 607 1.54 24.43 35.73
C ALA A 607 1.31 23.73 34.37
N PRO A 608 0.06 23.57 33.92
CA PRO A 608 -0.24 22.95 32.64
C PRO A 608 0.36 23.78 31.50
N GLY A 609 1.28 23.17 30.74
CA GLY A 609 1.99 23.80 29.61
C GLY A 609 3.49 24.00 29.82
N MET A 610 4.02 23.72 31.02
CA MET A 610 5.46 23.72 31.27
C MET A 610 6.13 22.49 30.65
N THR A 611 7.23 22.68 29.93
CA THR A 611 7.99 21.56 29.34
C THR A 611 8.86 20.88 30.39
N THR A 612 9.27 19.63 30.13
CA THR A 612 10.10 18.87 31.09
C THR A 612 11.45 19.56 31.31
N ALA A 613 11.96 20.28 30.31
CA ALA A 613 13.18 21.10 30.41
C ALA A 613 13.01 22.41 31.21
N GLN A 614 11.78 22.90 31.41
CA GLN A 614 11.50 24.12 32.18
C GLN A 614 11.32 23.85 33.68
N ILE A 615 10.84 22.65 34.03
CA ILE A 615 10.58 22.19 35.40
C ILE A 615 11.80 22.37 36.34
N PRO A 616 13.03 21.96 35.95
CA PRO A 616 14.21 22.04 36.82
C PRO A 616 14.58 23.49 37.19
N ARG A 617 14.28 24.45 36.32
CA ARG A 617 14.53 25.88 36.58
C ARG A 617 13.60 26.46 37.65
N GLN A 618 12.51 25.76 37.97
CA GLN A 618 11.56 26.12 39.02
C GLN A 618 11.93 25.52 40.38
N LEU A 619 12.83 24.55 40.42
CA LEU A 619 13.28 23.91 41.65
C LEU A 619 14.35 24.78 42.31
N LYS A 620 14.12 25.16 43.56
CA LYS A 620 15.10 25.93 44.33
C LYS A 620 16.34 25.07 44.59
N PRO A 621 17.54 25.69 44.64
CA PRO A 621 18.70 25.00 45.19
C PRO A 621 18.38 24.56 46.63
N PRO A 622 18.90 23.40 47.07
CA PRO A 622 18.73 22.95 48.45
C PRO A 622 19.27 23.99 49.45
N GLY A 623 18.72 23.97 50.67
CA GLY A 623 19.17 24.84 51.75
C GLY A 623 20.68 24.67 51.99
N GLY A 624 21.40 25.79 52.10
CA GLY A 624 22.86 25.85 52.26
C GLY A 624 23.63 26.47 51.09
N VAL A 625 23.02 26.60 49.90
CA VAL A 625 23.73 27.12 48.71
C VAL A 625 24.16 28.60 48.83
N ALA A 626 23.50 29.41 49.66
CA ALA A 626 23.92 30.80 49.87
C ALA A 626 25.30 30.90 50.53
N GLU A 627 25.62 29.97 51.43
CA GLU A 627 26.86 29.95 52.20
C GLU A 627 28.03 29.43 51.34
N THR A 628 27.81 28.35 50.58
CA THR A 628 28.83 27.80 49.66
C THR A 628 29.08 28.70 48.44
N SER A 629 28.07 29.44 47.97
CA SER A 629 28.24 30.48 46.95
C SER A 629 29.08 31.65 47.45
N TYR A 630 28.95 31.99 48.74
CA TYR A 630 29.71 33.05 49.39
C TYR A 630 31.19 32.68 49.52
N TYR A 631 31.51 31.48 50.00
CA TYR A 631 32.91 31.03 50.14
C TYR A 631 33.60 30.78 48.79
N ASN A 632 32.90 30.22 47.81
CA ASN A 632 33.47 29.90 46.51
C ASN A 632 33.39 31.05 45.48
N LYS A 633 32.90 32.23 45.91
CA LYS A 633 32.63 33.40 45.06
C LYS A 633 31.94 33.06 43.74
N SER A 634 31.07 32.05 43.73
CA SER A 634 30.49 31.52 42.50
C SER A 634 28.98 31.38 42.60
N ARG A 635 28.29 31.63 41.49
CA ARG A 635 26.85 31.44 41.37
C ARG A 635 26.56 30.01 40.93
N TRP A 636 25.58 29.35 41.54
CA TRP A 636 25.16 28.01 41.13
C TRP A 636 23.91 28.07 40.25
N GLU A 637 23.97 27.46 39.07
CA GLU A 637 22.84 27.37 38.15
C GLU A 637 22.45 25.92 37.86
N PRO A 638 21.15 25.63 37.65
CA PRO A 638 20.69 24.30 37.31
C PRO A 638 21.00 24.00 35.84
N GLN A 639 21.78 22.96 35.62
CA GLN A 639 22.11 22.37 34.33
C GLN A 639 21.33 21.07 34.13
N LEU A 640 21.02 20.79 32.87
CA LEU A 640 20.33 19.57 32.49
C LEU A 640 21.25 18.66 31.70
N ALA A 641 21.41 17.45 32.22
CA ALA A 641 22.07 16.37 31.51
C ALA A 641 21.01 15.33 31.12
N GLU A 642 20.99 14.95 29.84
CA GLU A 642 20.24 13.80 29.37
C GLU A 642 20.78 12.53 30.04
N VAL A 643 19.88 11.75 30.62
CA VAL A 643 20.14 10.41 31.12
C VAL A 643 19.60 9.44 30.08
N PRO A 644 20.44 8.57 29.50
CA PRO A 644 19.99 7.56 28.56
C PRO A 644 18.91 6.69 29.20
N SER A 645 17.76 6.55 28.54
CA SER A 645 16.71 5.62 28.99
C SER A 645 17.29 4.20 29.12
N LEU A 646 17.00 3.51 30.23
CA LEU A 646 17.44 2.13 30.46
C LEU A 646 16.98 1.15 29.36
N LEU A 647 15.90 1.46 28.65
CA LEU A 647 15.36 0.68 27.52
C LEU A 647 15.93 1.07 26.15
N ARG A 648 16.68 2.19 26.04
CA ARG A 648 17.36 2.58 24.79
C ARG A 648 18.67 1.84 24.52
N ARG A 649 18.99 0.79 25.29
CA ARG A 649 20.23 0.02 25.13
C ARG A 649 20.40 -0.68 23.77
N ASP A 650 19.37 -0.70 22.90
CA ASP A 650 19.44 -1.33 21.57
C ASP A 650 19.44 -0.38 20.36
N LEU A 651 19.82 0.90 20.52
CA LEU A 651 20.03 1.81 19.39
C LEU A 651 21.41 2.45 19.40
N LYS A 652 22.37 1.65 18.90
CA LYS A 652 23.71 1.98 18.40
C LYS A 652 24.74 2.47 19.43
N LYS A 653 25.81 1.68 19.54
CA LYS A 653 27.17 2.14 19.86
C LYS A 653 27.50 3.40 19.04
N ASP A 654 27.93 4.47 19.69
CA ASP A 654 29.23 5.07 19.40
C ASP A 654 29.69 6.04 20.51
N SER A 655 30.88 5.68 21.01
CA SER A 655 31.99 6.44 21.61
C SER A 655 31.84 7.36 22.84
N VAL A 656 32.89 7.22 23.67
CA VAL A 656 33.39 8.05 24.80
C VAL A 656 32.78 7.67 26.17
N SER A 657 33.48 7.05 27.14
CA SER A 657 34.89 6.74 27.36
C SER A 657 35.03 5.71 28.49
N ALA A 658 36.15 4.96 28.46
CA ALA A 658 36.71 4.07 29.50
C ALA A 658 36.34 2.58 29.44
N LEU A 659 37.11 1.82 28.66
CA LEU A 659 37.93 0.66 29.09
C LEU A 659 38.31 -0.16 27.85
N GLY A 660 39.62 -0.25 27.59
CA GLY A 660 40.18 -0.87 26.40
C GLY A 660 40.24 -2.39 26.46
N ALA A 661 40.14 -3.04 25.30
CA ALA A 661 40.92 -4.21 24.88
C ALA A 661 40.56 -4.59 23.44
N MET A 662 41.57 -5.09 22.72
CA MET A 662 41.62 -5.43 21.29
C MET A 662 40.51 -6.38 20.81
N VAL A 663 39.86 -6.07 19.68
CA VAL A 663 39.16 -7.04 18.82
C VAL A 663 39.36 -6.65 17.35
N THR A 664 39.76 -7.59 16.50
CA THR A 664 40.20 -7.41 15.11
C THR A 664 39.05 -7.23 14.09
N ASP A 665 39.37 -6.59 12.96
CA ASP A 665 38.43 -6.01 11.98
C ASP A 665 37.59 -7.02 11.16
N GLU A 666 37.96 -8.30 11.06
CA GLU A 666 37.21 -9.27 10.23
C GLU A 666 35.81 -9.60 10.78
N ARG A 667 35.55 -9.41 12.08
CA ARG A 667 34.22 -9.65 12.67
C ARG A 667 33.23 -8.49 12.48
N LYS A 668 33.70 -7.28 12.12
CA LYS A 668 32.81 -6.14 11.79
C LYS A 668 32.08 -6.36 10.47
N ALA A 669 32.79 -6.83 9.44
CA ALA A 669 32.24 -6.99 8.09
C ALA A 669 31.11 -8.04 8.00
N LYS A 670 31.14 -9.07 8.87
CA LYS A 670 30.13 -10.15 8.87
C LYS A 670 28.83 -9.79 9.61
N ALA A 671 28.86 -8.78 10.49
CA ALA A 671 27.71 -8.35 11.30
C ALA A 671 26.82 -7.31 10.58
N GLU A 672 27.38 -6.53 9.64
CA GLU A 672 26.63 -5.51 8.88
C GLU A 672 25.68 -6.12 7.82
N ALA A 673 25.92 -7.37 7.40
CA ALA A 673 25.15 -8.00 6.32
C ALA A 673 23.76 -8.54 6.73
N ASN A 674 23.45 -8.69 8.03
CA ASN A 674 22.34 -9.57 8.46
C ASN A 674 21.31 -8.99 9.45
N THR A 675 21.14 -7.67 9.59
CA THR A 675 20.10 -7.12 10.47
C THR A 675 19.11 -6.20 9.73
N LYS A 676 18.10 -6.81 9.09
CA LYS A 676 16.86 -6.15 8.66
C LYS A 676 15.78 -6.31 9.74
N PHE A 677 15.56 -5.26 10.53
CA PHE A 677 14.28 -5.02 11.18
C PHE A 677 14.06 -3.50 11.26
N SER A 678 13.41 -2.91 10.26
CA SER A 678 13.10 -1.48 10.26
C SER A 678 11.70 -1.25 10.83
N ARG A 679 11.66 -0.44 11.88
CA ARG A 679 10.50 -0.05 12.66
C ARG A 679 9.45 0.66 11.79
N LYS A 680 8.28 0.05 11.66
CA LYS A 680 7.01 0.74 11.39
C LYS A 680 5.93 0.13 12.28
N ALA A 681 5.90 0.55 13.52
CA ALA A 681 4.71 0.53 14.34
C ALA A 681 4.83 1.67 15.34
N PHE A 682 3.76 2.44 15.49
CA PHE A 682 3.54 3.55 16.43
C PHE A 682 4.10 4.93 16.01
N SER A 683 3.22 5.74 15.42
CA SER A 683 3.37 7.20 15.29
C SER A 683 3.05 7.87 16.62
N TRP A 684 4.10 8.30 17.31
CA TRP A 684 4.03 9.07 18.54
C TRP A 684 4.23 10.56 18.24
N THR A 685 3.18 11.38 18.36
CA THR A 685 3.32 12.85 18.38
C THR A 685 3.64 13.30 19.80
N GLY A 686 4.89 13.21 20.23
CA GLY A 686 5.29 13.88 21.46
C GLY A 686 5.90 15.27 21.19
N PRO A 687 6.46 15.90 22.24
CA PRO A 687 6.70 17.35 22.23
C PRO A 687 7.82 17.78 21.30
N SER A 688 7.76 19.04 20.84
CA SER A 688 8.63 19.61 19.80
C SER A 688 10.09 19.84 20.20
N VAL A 689 10.50 19.42 21.41
CA VAL A 689 11.86 19.58 21.91
C VAL A 689 12.44 18.18 22.16
N LYS A 690 13.63 17.91 21.61
CA LYS A 690 14.36 16.64 21.81
C LYS A 690 14.51 16.28 23.30
N MET A 691 14.51 17.30 24.16
CA MET A 691 14.54 17.22 25.62
C MET A 691 13.15 17.07 26.30
N ASP A 692 12.16 16.46 25.66
CA ASP A 692 10.94 16.01 26.33
C ASP A 692 10.76 14.48 26.35
N TYR A 693 11.70 13.70 25.76
CA TYR A 693 11.61 12.23 25.60
C TYR A 693 12.79 11.44 26.20
N CYS A 694 13.58 12.04 27.07
CA CYS A 694 14.63 11.35 27.81
C CYS A 694 14.59 11.74 29.27
N TRP A 695 15.15 10.89 30.13
CA TRP A 695 15.28 11.20 31.54
C TRP A 695 16.26 12.37 31.67
N TYR A 696 16.02 13.30 32.59
CA TYR A 696 16.99 14.34 32.89
C TYR A 696 17.49 14.20 34.30
N ARG A 697 18.79 14.33 34.43
CA ARG A 697 19.41 14.64 35.71
C ARG A 697 19.61 16.14 35.78
N GLN A 698 18.99 16.75 36.78
CA GLN A 698 19.35 18.10 37.16
C GLN A 698 20.66 18.06 37.95
N GLU A 699 21.65 18.79 37.46
CA GLU A 699 22.90 19.06 38.16
C GLU A 699 23.00 20.55 38.47
N TRP A 700 23.54 20.92 39.62
CA TRP A 700 23.92 22.31 39.87
C TRP A 700 25.38 22.48 39.45
N ARG A 701 25.71 23.54 38.70
CA ARG A 701 27.10 23.87 38.35
C ARG A 701 27.43 25.30 38.76
N ALA A 702 28.66 25.50 39.20
CA ALA A 702 29.22 26.82 39.47
C ALA A 702 29.43 27.56 38.14
N VAL A 703 28.92 28.79 38.04
CA VAL A 703 28.94 29.64 36.86
C VAL A 703 29.37 31.04 37.27
N GLY A 704 30.61 31.41 36.91
CA GLY A 704 31.13 32.78 37.04
C GLY A 704 31.20 33.34 38.46
N PRO A 705 31.74 34.57 38.62
CA PRO A 705 31.81 35.24 39.91
C PRO A 705 30.41 35.64 40.42
N ALA A 706 30.19 35.54 41.74
CA ALA A 706 28.92 35.88 42.39
C ALA A 706 28.60 37.39 42.40
N GLU A 707 29.54 38.24 41.98
CA GLU A 707 29.38 39.69 41.95
C GLU A 707 28.45 40.12 40.79
N GLY A 708 27.22 40.54 41.13
CA GLY A 708 26.38 41.28 40.19
C GLY A 708 24.87 41.06 40.27
N GLN A 709 24.35 40.05 40.98
CA GLN A 709 22.90 39.86 41.12
C GLN A 709 22.51 39.23 42.47
N ILE A 710 22.53 40.03 43.55
CA ILE A 710 21.57 39.85 44.65
C ILE A 710 20.35 40.72 44.31
N ILE A 711 19.69 40.42 43.19
CA ILE A 711 18.33 40.90 42.97
C ILE A 711 17.49 39.66 43.17
N ALA A 712 16.64 39.67 44.20
CA ALA A 712 15.68 38.62 44.43
C ALA A 712 14.92 38.39 43.11
N ARG A 713 15.10 37.23 42.49
CA ARG A 713 14.19 36.81 41.43
C ARG A 713 12.80 36.80 42.06
N ASP A 714 11.86 37.50 41.43
CA ASP A 714 10.45 37.42 41.80
C ASP A 714 10.06 35.95 42.02
N PRO A 715 9.24 35.64 43.05
CA PRO A 715 8.85 34.28 43.34
C PRO A 715 8.23 33.66 42.08
N MET A 716 8.95 32.70 41.49
CA MET A 716 8.43 31.95 40.36
C MET A 716 7.16 31.19 40.79
N ILE A 717 6.18 31.14 39.88
CA ILE A 717 4.82 30.57 40.00
C ILE A 717 4.80 29.38 40.98
N PRO A 718 3.87 29.33 41.96
CA PRO A 718 3.96 28.40 43.08
C PRO A 718 4.02 26.94 42.62
N VAL A 719 5.17 26.30 42.84
CA VAL A 719 5.30 24.85 42.90
C VAL A 719 4.58 24.41 44.17
N ARG A 720 3.45 23.71 44.06
CA ARG A 720 2.83 23.07 45.23
C ARG A 720 3.63 21.81 45.55
N SER A 721 4.45 21.85 46.60
CA SER A 721 5.02 20.64 47.17
C SER A 721 3.93 19.85 47.88
N LEU A 722 3.67 18.62 47.42
CA LEU A 722 2.81 17.67 48.11
C LEU A 722 3.65 16.87 49.12
N ARG A 723 3.87 17.42 50.32
CA ARG A 723 4.40 16.70 51.50
C ARG A 723 3.76 17.32 52.74
N GLN A 724 3.28 16.62 53.78
CA GLN A 724 3.46 15.25 54.28
C GLN A 724 2.17 14.84 55.02
N TYR A 725 1.77 13.57 54.92
CA TYR A 725 1.24 12.81 56.06
C TYR A 725 2.08 11.55 56.18
#